data_AF-A0A7C4C2A8-F1
#
_entry.id   AF-A0A7C4C2A8-F1
#
_cell.length_a   1.000
_cell.length_b   1.000
_cell.length_c   1.000
_cell.angle_alpha   90.00
_cell.angle_beta   90.00
_cell.angle_gamma   90.00
#
_symmetry.space_group_name_H-M   'P 1'
#
loop_
_entity.id
_entity.type
_entity.pdbx_description
1 polymer ?
#
loop_
_entity_poly.entity_id
_entity_poly.type
_entity_poly.pdbx_seq_one_letter_code
_entity_poly.pdbx_strand_id
1 'polypeptide(L)'
;MKIYQIAKWVMISLTMSFVLCVLSHPYRGVQRVLLKGKYSVLQENQEGSPKYTTIQSHSPILPNLGQYPPDVLFLAQSGNLTLWFTADAIWFSLVYPEPSAALPETMRKFPPLNSLSKTVHWKLAFVGSNPQPKLIPGEPVPYTLNYLKGDRWVTNVPGYSRLTYRNLFPGLDLEVSLNGKGLNWRFLVGEMSRGVKPARPHLKLEGVEAVEWVDEGRIRFATPGGKIELPLPLSPKGLQVSYPVQGEETTTRILPPIRDLLSSGGDELRIADFSFTPQLSFLPVRAWGQDNASELVISTYLGGGGEETAYDVAVDAAGFIYVVGSTTSADFPGRGNGYDPTLNGDQDVFISKLSPGSSSLIFTTYVGGSQLDRGYSLALTEAGDVMVGGVTSSSDFPYTIGSTNSGGDGFVLRLSSDGDQLIYSHRMGGDQLDAVYDLVIDVQERAYLTGETSSASFPYSYGHLSGVDCFVGKLHASGESFLSQVLLSGSDNDMCYAIDLLEDGKVVVGGSTSSQNFPTTQTVFDADYNGGEADGFVSILDLSQFTASLEYSTYLGGNGWDEVLDLKSEGGFLFLAGFTGSSDFPTSSAYLSSLQGVYDAFGMKFRPTSGIAYSTYLGGNSVDIGRSIAVSADGQVLIAGRTSSADFPTTADALYRTTQGGDDAFVSKLSEDGEALLYSTYFGGSGSDQGYAIALGNDPRPYIVGDTQSDDLLLSATAVDPTFQEREAYLLMLAMGFFPTPTPTATPTLTETPTITPTPTATKTPLPTRTMTPTRTVTPTRTLTPTRTERPTMTLVPTSTSKPLTPAFQLFFPSILWSGSSSTE
;
A
#
# COMPACT_ATOMS: atom_id res chain seq x y z
N MET A 1 51.10 -13.65 -39.05
CA MET A 1 52.41 -14.01 -38.44
C MET A 1 52.20 -14.26 -36.94
N LYS A 2 53.07 -15.01 -36.24
CA LYS A 2 52.82 -15.48 -34.86
C LYS A 2 53.45 -14.57 -33.77
N ILE A 3 52.62 -14.14 -32.82
CA ILE A 3 52.73 -14.38 -31.35
C ILE A 3 54.01 -13.94 -30.57
N TYR A 4 53.77 -13.18 -29.47
CA TYR A 4 54.59 -13.01 -28.23
C TYR A 4 55.93 -12.23 -28.37
N GLN A 5 56.45 -11.44 -27.40
CA GLN A 5 56.47 -11.50 -25.91
C GLN A 5 56.48 -10.08 -25.24
N ILE A 6 55.86 -9.86 -24.05
CA ILE A 6 56.40 -9.81 -22.64
C ILE A 6 57.43 -8.68 -22.34
N ALA A 7 57.47 -7.95 -21.19
CA ALA A 7 56.46 -7.48 -20.20
C ALA A 7 57.11 -6.55 -19.12
N LYS A 8 56.27 -5.82 -18.36
CA LYS A 8 56.44 -5.34 -16.95
C LYS A 8 57.44 -4.22 -16.54
N TRP A 9 56.87 -3.03 -16.30
CA TRP A 9 56.76 -2.30 -14.99
C TRP A 9 57.89 -1.40 -14.40
N VAL A 10 57.42 -0.33 -13.70
CA VAL A 10 57.91 0.31 -12.44
C VAL A 10 58.78 1.61 -12.45
N MET A 11 58.13 2.74 -12.06
CA MET A 11 58.56 3.85 -11.15
C MET A 11 59.72 4.82 -11.56
N ILE A 12 59.86 6.07 -11.07
CA ILE A 12 59.02 6.98 -10.23
C ILE A 12 59.39 8.47 -10.47
N SER A 13 58.51 9.42 -10.07
CA SER A 13 58.80 10.75 -9.44
C SER A 13 58.11 11.96 -10.10
N LEU A 14 57.62 13.00 -9.40
CA LEU A 14 56.88 13.11 -8.12
C LEU A 14 56.28 14.55 -7.98
N THR A 15 55.50 14.80 -6.91
CA THR A 15 54.86 16.08 -6.48
C THR A 15 53.69 16.54 -7.34
N MET A 16 52.55 17.02 -6.81
CA MET A 16 51.92 17.12 -5.46
C MET A 16 50.42 17.48 -5.72
N SER A 17 49.41 17.38 -4.86
CA SER A 17 49.02 16.63 -3.62
C SER A 17 47.59 17.11 -3.28
N PHE A 18 46.67 16.43 -2.58
CA PHE A 18 46.56 15.14 -1.86
C PHE A 18 45.07 14.70 -2.02
N VAL A 19 44.64 13.43 -2.07
CA VAL A 19 44.76 12.28 -1.14
C VAL A 19 44.13 12.51 0.25
N LEU A 20 42.93 11.94 0.47
CA LEU A 20 42.78 10.79 1.39
C LEU A 20 41.44 10.03 1.19
N CYS A 21 41.43 8.75 1.56
CA CYS A 21 40.24 7.90 1.72
C CYS A 21 40.50 6.92 2.88
N VAL A 22 39.57 6.77 3.82
CA VAL A 22 39.57 5.75 4.89
C VAL A 22 38.14 5.32 5.19
N LEU A 23 37.95 4.01 5.40
CA LEU A 23 36.70 3.38 5.84
C LEU A 23 36.58 3.40 7.37
N SER A 24 35.43 3.82 7.91
CA SER A 24 34.96 3.39 9.25
C SER A 24 33.48 3.71 9.46
N HIS A 25 32.66 2.68 9.65
CA HIS A 25 31.39 2.77 10.40
C HIS A 25 31.68 2.86 11.92
N PRO A 26 30.73 3.21 12.83
CA PRO A 26 29.28 3.36 12.60
C PRO A 26 28.58 4.60 13.21
N TYR A 27 27.31 4.78 12.79
CA TYR A 27 26.16 5.32 13.55
C TYR A 27 25.95 6.83 13.84
N ARG A 28 24.66 7.21 13.73
CA ARG A 28 23.93 8.40 14.23
C ARG A 28 24.18 9.76 13.54
N GLY A 29 23.13 10.27 12.87
CA GLY A 29 23.06 11.66 12.40
C GLY A 29 21.87 11.95 11.48
N VAL A 30 20.65 12.06 12.03
CA VAL A 30 19.41 12.35 11.27
C VAL A 30 19.54 13.61 10.42
N GLN A 31 19.29 13.50 9.11
CA GLN A 31 19.06 14.62 8.19
C GLN A 31 17.81 14.34 7.35
N ARG A 32 16.74 15.12 7.60
CA ARG A 32 15.55 15.21 6.74
C ARG A 32 15.78 16.28 5.69
N VAL A 33 15.36 16.06 4.44
CA VAL A 33 15.14 17.16 3.48
C VAL A 33 13.64 17.33 3.28
N LEU A 34 13.05 18.21 4.11
CA LEU A 34 11.65 18.63 3.99
C LEU A 34 11.55 19.79 2.98
N LEU A 35 11.13 19.51 1.75
CA LEU A 35 10.85 20.53 0.75
C LEU A 35 9.36 20.89 0.71
N LYS A 36 9.04 22.10 1.18
CA LYS A 36 7.70 22.66 1.14
C LYS A 36 7.36 23.12 -0.28
N GLY A 37 6.62 22.29 -1.02
CA GLY A 37 5.99 22.68 -2.28
C GLY A 37 4.72 23.50 -2.05
N LYS A 38 4.75 24.80 -2.35
CA LYS A 38 3.54 25.52 -2.79
C LYS A 38 3.48 25.39 -4.30
N TYR A 39 2.42 24.81 -4.85
CA TYR A 39 2.13 24.92 -6.28
C TYR A 39 0.94 25.82 -6.50
N SER A 40 1.08 26.73 -7.46
CA SER A 40 0.08 27.74 -7.84
C SER A 40 0.41 28.17 -9.26
N VAL A 41 -0.08 27.42 -10.25
CA VAL A 41 0.12 27.74 -11.66
C VAL A 41 -0.94 28.74 -12.10
N LEU A 42 -0.48 29.92 -12.50
CA LEU A 42 -1.31 30.91 -13.19
C LEU A 42 -1.27 30.62 -14.70
N GLN A 43 -2.44 30.45 -15.32
CA GLN A 43 -2.59 30.66 -16.75
C GLN A 43 -2.89 32.15 -17.00
N GLU A 44 -2.13 32.76 -17.90
CA GLU A 44 -2.51 34.02 -18.55
C GLU A 44 -3.09 33.68 -19.94
N ASN A 45 -4.40 33.46 -20.01
CA ASN A 45 -5.11 33.54 -21.28
C ASN A 45 -5.39 35.00 -21.60
N GLN A 46 -5.25 35.36 -22.88
CA GLN A 46 -5.92 36.55 -23.43
C GLN A 46 -7.43 36.36 -23.22
N GLU A 47 -8.03 37.20 -22.38
CA GLU A 47 -9.45 37.21 -21.99
C GLU A 47 -9.95 35.94 -21.21
N GLY A 48 -10.32 36.08 -19.92
CA GLY A 48 -11.02 35.00 -19.19
C GLY A 48 -11.02 35.08 -17.65
N SER A 49 -9.84 35.00 -17.02
CA SER A 49 -9.55 34.99 -15.56
C SER A 49 -10.03 33.76 -14.73
N PRO A 50 -9.11 33.00 -14.08
CA PRO A 50 -9.43 31.83 -13.22
C PRO A 50 -9.61 32.13 -11.71
N LYS A 51 -10.09 31.14 -10.93
CA LYS A 51 -10.25 31.15 -9.45
C LYS A 51 -9.96 29.77 -8.82
N TYR A 52 -9.62 29.72 -7.51
CA TYR A 52 -9.14 28.53 -6.77
C TYR A 52 -9.70 28.46 -5.32
N THR A 53 -9.72 27.28 -4.65
CA THR A 53 -10.10 27.04 -3.23
C THR A 53 -9.35 25.81 -2.63
N THR A 54 -9.25 25.63 -1.29
CA THR A 54 -8.36 24.62 -0.61
C THR A 54 -8.78 24.27 0.86
N ILE A 55 -8.41 23.08 1.40
CA ILE A 55 -8.65 22.62 2.81
C ILE A 55 -7.36 21.98 3.45
N GLN A 56 -7.27 21.81 4.78
CA GLN A 56 -6.02 21.60 5.58
C GLN A 56 -6.12 20.57 6.76
N SER A 57 -5.00 20.28 7.44
CA SER A 57 -4.81 19.23 8.48
C SER A 57 -4.23 19.74 9.83
N HIS A 58 -4.48 19.03 10.95
CA HIS A 58 -4.28 19.53 12.33
C HIS A 58 -3.57 18.51 13.26
N SER A 59 -3.30 18.87 14.53
CA SER A 59 -2.45 18.07 15.45
C SER A 59 -2.87 18.20 16.94
N PRO A 60 -2.74 17.16 17.79
CA PRO A 60 -3.40 17.07 19.10
C PRO A 60 -2.54 17.46 20.32
N ILE A 61 -3.16 17.44 21.51
CA ILE A 61 -2.52 17.61 22.83
C ILE A 61 -2.38 16.24 23.54
N LEU A 62 -1.16 15.83 23.91
CA LEU A 62 -0.79 14.54 24.52
C LEU A 62 -0.34 14.70 25.98
N PRO A 63 -0.62 13.75 26.89
CA PRO A 63 -0.02 13.73 28.23
C PRO A 63 1.46 13.32 28.20
N ASN A 64 2.26 13.93 29.07
CA ASN A 64 3.63 13.49 29.33
C ASN A 64 3.60 12.31 30.31
N LEU A 65 3.66 11.09 29.77
CA LEU A 65 3.89 9.84 30.52
C LEU A 65 5.39 9.66 30.82
N GLY A 66 6.06 10.75 31.19
CA GLY A 66 7.50 10.81 31.48
C GLY A 66 8.41 10.69 30.26
N GLN A 67 7.95 10.91 29.03
CA GLN A 67 8.81 10.96 27.85
C GLN A 67 9.67 12.24 27.79
N TYR A 68 9.15 13.32 28.36
CA TYR A 68 9.79 14.64 28.54
C TYR A 68 10.02 14.93 30.04
N PRO A 69 10.74 16.01 30.42
CA PRO A 69 10.99 16.35 31.83
C PRO A 69 9.70 16.40 32.67
N PRO A 70 9.72 15.96 33.95
CA PRO A 70 8.51 15.68 34.72
C PRO A 70 7.64 16.92 35.03
N ASP A 71 8.20 18.13 34.92
CA ASP A 71 7.48 19.39 35.09
C ASP A 71 6.53 19.68 33.91
N VAL A 72 6.81 19.08 32.73
CA VAL A 72 5.89 19.02 31.59
C VAL A 72 4.83 17.98 31.89
N LEU A 73 3.57 18.38 31.77
CA LEU A 73 2.40 17.54 32.06
C LEU A 73 1.68 17.12 30.77
N PHE A 74 1.63 18.01 29.76
CA PHE A 74 1.14 17.70 28.41
C PHE A 74 2.03 18.36 27.33
N LEU A 75 1.90 17.94 26.08
CA LEU A 75 2.63 18.40 24.90
C LEU A 75 1.66 18.54 23.71
N ALA A 76 1.89 19.45 22.79
CA ALA A 76 1.27 19.41 21.46
C ALA A 76 2.26 19.83 20.38
N GLN A 77 2.17 19.33 19.15
CA GLN A 77 3.06 19.79 18.07
C GLN A 77 2.29 20.00 16.77
N SER A 78 2.34 21.21 16.23
CA SER A 78 1.80 21.54 14.89
C SER A 78 2.96 21.90 13.96
N GLY A 79 3.30 20.95 13.07
CA GLY A 79 4.42 21.07 12.14
C GLY A 79 5.75 21.36 12.85
N ASN A 80 6.24 22.59 12.70
CA ASN A 80 7.52 23.08 13.24
C ASN A 80 7.43 23.58 14.69
N LEU A 81 6.24 23.76 15.27
CA LEU A 81 6.01 24.38 16.58
C LEU A 81 5.47 23.36 17.60
N THR A 82 6.17 23.20 18.72
CA THR A 82 5.78 22.32 19.84
C THR A 82 5.44 23.13 21.08
N LEU A 83 4.24 22.94 21.64
CA LEU A 83 3.77 23.50 22.91
C LEU A 83 4.00 22.49 24.04
N TRP A 84 4.31 22.98 25.25
CA TRP A 84 4.63 22.17 26.42
C TRP A 84 3.89 22.76 27.62
N PHE A 85 2.93 22.01 28.14
CA PHE A 85 1.99 22.45 29.16
C PHE A 85 2.52 21.99 30.52
N THR A 86 2.87 22.93 31.39
CA THR A 86 3.41 22.71 32.75
C THR A 86 2.39 23.18 33.79
N ALA A 87 2.60 22.89 35.07
CA ALA A 87 1.68 23.34 36.12
C ALA A 87 1.57 24.88 36.22
N ASP A 88 2.66 25.60 35.92
CA ASP A 88 2.80 27.05 36.08
C ASP A 88 2.83 27.84 34.75
N ALA A 89 2.96 27.17 33.60
CA ALA A 89 3.12 27.84 32.30
C ALA A 89 2.74 26.97 31.08
N ILE A 90 2.57 27.63 29.93
CA ILE A 90 2.65 26.98 28.61
C ILE A 90 3.92 27.47 27.92
N TRP A 91 4.87 26.56 27.71
CA TRP A 91 6.08 26.79 26.92
C TRP A 91 5.82 26.48 25.44
N PHE A 92 6.68 27.01 24.59
CA PHE A 92 6.66 26.88 23.15
C PHE A 92 8.08 26.64 22.64
N SER A 93 8.23 25.84 21.59
CA SER A 93 9.51 25.48 20.98
C SER A 93 9.36 25.42 19.46
N LEU A 94 10.07 26.29 18.73
CA LEU A 94 10.01 26.39 17.27
C LEU A 94 11.29 25.85 16.63
N VAL A 95 11.17 24.79 15.82
CA VAL A 95 12.28 24.18 15.06
C VAL A 95 12.33 24.74 13.64
N TYR A 96 13.49 25.20 13.17
CA TYR A 96 13.66 25.73 11.81
C TYR A 96 15.00 25.30 11.18
N PRO A 97 15.08 25.16 9.85
CA PRO A 97 16.35 24.90 9.18
C PRO A 97 17.25 26.14 9.19
N GLU A 98 18.54 25.95 9.44
CA GLU A 98 19.58 26.94 9.19
C GLU A 98 19.68 27.21 7.68
N PRO A 99 19.77 28.48 7.25
CA PRO A 99 20.09 28.78 5.87
C PRO A 99 21.55 28.42 5.59
N SER A 100 21.79 27.33 4.85
CA SER A 100 23.09 27.14 4.19
C SER A 100 23.37 28.33 3.28
N ALA A 101 24.59 28.88 3.32
CA ALA A 101 24.96 30.04 2.51
C ALA A 101 24.62 29.79 1.03
N ALA A 102 23.82 30.67 0.45
CA ALA A 102 23.19 30.43 -0.83
C ALA A 102 24.23 30.27 -1.95
N LEU A 103 24.31 29.06 -2.53
CA LEU A 103 24.95 28.89 -3.83
C LEU A 103 24.21 29.74 -4.87
N PRO A 104 24.93 30.39 -5.80
CA PRO A 104 24.30 31.15 -6.89
C PRO A 104 23.25 30.31 -7.62
N GLU A 105 22.21 30.98 -8.11
CA GLU A 105 21.05 30.32 -8.73
C GLU A 105 21.44 29.45 -9.93
N THR A 106 22.50 29.85 -10.64
CA THR A 106 23.15 29.11 -11.75
C THR A 106 23.79 27.78 -11.36
N MET A 107 23.90 27.45 -10.06
CA MET A 107 24.43 26.18 -9.55
C MET A 107 23.34 25.23 -9.01
N ARG A 108 22.07 25.64 -8.99
CA ARG A 108 20.95 24.82 -8.48
C ARG A 108 20.46 23.81 -9.53
N LYS A 109 21.16 22.69 -9.67
CA LYS A 109 20.68 21.54 -10.46
C LYS A 109 19.97 20.45 -9.63
N PHE A 110 20.13 20.48 -8.29
CA PHE A 110 19.51 19.57 -7.33
C PHE A 110 19.22 20.31 -6.01
N PRO A 111 18.29 19.82 -5.16
CA PRO A 111 18.11 20.33 -3.80
C PRO A 111 19.32 20.03 -2.90
N PRO A 112 19.55 20.82 -1.82
CA PRO A 112 20.71 20.64 -0.95
C PRO A 112 20.58 19.39 -0.08
N LEU A 113 21.57 18.49 -0.19
CA LEU A 113 21.60 17.17 0.46
C LEU A 113 21.80 17.19 1.99
N ASN A 114 21.95 18.35 2.63
CA ASN A 114 21.98 18.52 4.09
C ASN A 114 21.55 19.95 4.47
N SER A 115 20.67 20.07 5.48
CA SER A 115 20.37 21.34 6.15
C SER A 115 20.24 21.12 7.66
N LEU A 116 21.21 21.64 8.43
CA LEU A 116 21.15 21.64 9.89
C LEU A 116 19.91 22.41 10.39
N SER A 117 19.40 22.08 11.58
CA SER A 117 18.26 22.76 12.20
C SER A 117 18.60 23.38 13.56
N LYS A 118 17.87 24.43 13.93
CA LYS A 118 17.91 25.10 15.23
C LYS A 118 16.53 25.07 15.88
N THR A 119 16.51 25.26 17.20
CA THR A 119 15.28 25.33 18.01
C THR A 119 15.33 26.57 18.91
N VAL A 120 14.20 27.24 19.09
CA VAL A 120 14.05 28.44 19.95
C VAL A 120 12.85 28.28 20.88
N HIS A 121 13.00 28.70 22.14
CA HIS A 121 12.05 28.42 23.23
C HIS A 121 11.57 29.70 23.94
N TRP A 122 10.29 29.79 24.30
CA TRP A 122 9.69 30.85 25.14
C TRP A 122 8.48 30.30 25.92
N LYS A 123 7.89 31.06 26.85
CA LYS A 123 6.71 30.61 27.63
C LYS A 123 5.76 31.72 28.07
N LEU A 124 4.51 31.33 28.34
CA LEU A 124 3.48 32.13 29.00
C LEU A 124 3.15 31.51 30.37
N ALA A 125 3.63 32.14 31.44
CA ALA A 125 3.46 31.70 32.83
C ALA A 125 2.19 32.25 33.50
N PHE A 126 1.71 31.59 34.56
CA PHE A 126 0.48 31.87 35.29
C PHE A 126 0.82 32.49 36.66
N VAL A 127 0.87 33.82 36.73
CA VAL A 127 1.32 34.55 37.93
C VAL A 127 0.21 34.55 38.99
N GLY A 128 0.50 34.02 40.18
CA GLY A 128 -0.47 33.96 41.28
C GLY A 128 -1.64 33.02 41.00
N SER A 129 -1.45 32.02 40.12
CA SER A 129 -2.38 30.91 39.94
C SER A 129 -2.39 30.00 41.16
N ASN A 130 -3.32 29.03 41.15
CA ASN A 130 -3.12 27.78 41.87
C ASN A 130 -1.78 27.15 41.42
N PRO A 131 -0.86 26.78 42.33
CA PRO A 131 0.44 26.18 41.97
C PRO A 131 0.33 24.69 41.59
N GLN A 132 -0.81 24.05 41.85
CA GLN A 132 -1.13 22.69 41.41
C GLN A 132 -2.53 22.67 40.79
N PRO A 133 -2.71 23.28 39.61
CA PRO A 133 -3.97 23.19 38.87
C PRO A 133 -4.14 21.75 38.36
N LYS A 134 -5.36 21.22 38.39
CA LYS A 134 -5.61 19.90 37.80
C LYS A 134 -5.79 20.09 36.29
N LEU A 135 -4.76 19.77 35.52
CA LEU A 135 -4.88 19.67 34.06
C LEU A 135 -5.78 18.46 33.76
N ILE A 136 -6.99 18.75 33.28
CA ILE A 136 -7.99 17.77 32.88
C ILE A 136 -8.06 17.80 31.36
N PRO A 137 -7.63 16.73 30.66
CA PRO A 137 -7.87 16.66 29.23
C PRO A 137 -9.38 16.66 28.94
N GLY A 138 -9.77 17.32 27.84
CA GLY A 138 -11.15 17.41 27.38
C GLY A 138 -11.54 16.20 26.53
N GLU A 139 -12.27 16.44 25.44
CA GLU A 139 -12.52 15.37 24.47
C GLU A 139 -11.19 14.83 23.91
N PRO A 140 -11.02 13.50 23.84
CA PRO A 140 -9.95 12.93 23.04
C PRO A 140 -10.15 13.35 21.58
N VAL A 141 -9.05 13.48 20.82
CA VAL A 141 -9.17 13.34 19.36
C VAL A 141 -9.53 11.87 19.07
N PRO A 142 -10.10 11.51 17.90
CA PRO A 142 -10.53 10.12 17.63
C PRO A 142 -9.38 9.09 17.58
N TYR A 143 -8.14 9.50 17.90
CA TYR A 143 -6.91 8.76 17.75
C TYR A 143 -5.95 9.01 18.93
N THR A 144 -5.00 8.09 19.19
CA THR A 144 -3.97 8.27 20.23
C THR A 144 -2.62 8.63 19.59
N LEU A 145 -1.48 8.47 20.26
CA LEU A 145 -0.17 8.46 19.61
C LEU A 145 0.78 7.40 20.21
N ASN A 146 1.63 6.85 19.33
CA ASN A 146 2.69 5.92 19.63
C ASN A 146 4.04 6.57 19.30
N TYR A 147 5.02 6.53 20.21
CA TYR A 147 6.35 7.07 19.90
C TYR A 147 7.51 6.37 20.63
N LEU A 148 8.66 6.34 19.96
CA LEU A 148 9.89 5.74 20.46
C LEU A 148 10.64 6.72 21.38
N LYS A 149 10.79 6.37 22.66
CA LYS A 149 11.59 7.11 23.64
C LYS A 149 12.93 6.40 23.86
N GLY A 150 13.91 6.74 23.02
CA GLY A 150 15.22 6.09 23.03
C GLY A 150 15.18 4.79 22.25
N ASP A 151 15.21 3.66 22.96
CA ASP A 151 15.08 2.29 22.45
C ASP A 151 13.73 1.63 22.85
N ARG A 152 12.84 2.36 23.54
CA ARG A 152 11.58 1.84 24.07
C ARG A 152 10.38 2.58 23.52
N TRP A 153 9.40 1.82 23.03
CA TRP A 153 8.11 2.37 22.62
C TRP A 153 7.27 2.79 23.83
N VAL A 154 6.60 3.93 23.70
CA VAL A 154 5.51 4.35 24.58
C VAL A 154 4.28 4.54 23.71
N THR A 155 3.30 3.66 23.88
CA THR A 155 2.15 3.49 23.00
C THR A 155 0.84 3.91 23.69
N ASN A 156 -0.21 4.05 22.88
CA ASN A 156 -1.58 4.36 23.28
C ASN A 156 -1.66 5.64 24.15
N VAL A 157 -0.81 6.63 23.85
CA VAL A 157 -0.74 7.91 24.56
C VAL A 157 -1.92 8.76 24.07
N PRO A 158 -2.98 8.98 24.87
CA PRO A 158 -4.23 9.55 24.34
C PRO A 158 -4.04 10.99 23.90
N GLY A 159 -4.42 11.28 22.65
CA GLY A 159 -4.47 12.64 22.11
C GLY A 159 -5.79 13.31 22.49
N TYR A 160 -5.74 14.62 22.75
CA TYR A 160 -6.90 15.41 23.14
C TYR A 160 -7.03 16.66 22.28
N SER A 161 -8.25 16.96 21.84
CA SER A 161 -8.56 18.18 21.07
C SER A 161 -8.44 19.44 21.93
N ARG A 162 -8.53 19.23 23.25
CA ARG A 162 -8.78 20.23 24.28
C ARG A 162 -8.10 19.82 25.59
N LEU A 163 -7.55 20.79 26.31
CA LEU A 163 -6.95 20.63 27.64
C LEU A 163 -7.44 21.75 28.56
N THR A 164 -8.00 21.37 29.71
CA THR A 164 -8.62 22.30 30.66
C THR A 164 -7.89 22.29 31.99
N TYR A 165 -7.19 23.37 32.33
CA TYR A 165 -6.63 23.58 33.66
C TYR A 165 -7.76 23.91 34.63
N ARG A 166 -8.23 22.94 35.42
CA ARG A 166 -9.34 23.12 36.36
C ARG A 166 -8.92 23.86 37.62
N ASN A 167 -9.66 24.90 37.97
CA ASN A 167 -9.36 25.86 39.04
C ASN A 167 -7.90 26.37 38.96
N LEU A 168 -7.52 26.89 37.79
CA LEU A 168 -6.21 27.51 37.57
C LEU A 168 -6.10 28.84 38.32
N PHE A 169 -7.17 29.64 38.29
CA PHE A 169 -7.34 30.80 39.18
C PHE A 169 -8.62 30.59 39.99
N PRO A 170 -8.78 31.22 41.17
CA PRO A 170 -9.96 31.01 41.99
C PRO A 170 -11.28 31.24 41.22
N GLY A 171 -12.06 30.19 41.02
CA GLY A 171 -13.32 30.22 40.26
C GLY A 171 -13.17 30.35 38.74
N LEU A 172 -11.99 30.05 38.17
CA LEU A 172 -11.77 29.98 36.72
C LEU A 172 -10.95 28.76 36.31
N ASP A 173 -11.46 28.07 35.29
CA ASP A 173 -10.75 27.07 34.51
C ASP A 173 -10.13 27.73 33.26
N LEU A 174 -8.98 27.28 32.78
CA LEU A 174 -8.43 27.67 31.46
C LEU A 174 -8.57 26.51 30.48
N GLU A 175 -9.41 26.69 29.47
CA GLU A 175 -9.58 25.77 28.34
C GLU A 175 -8.66 26.19 27.19
N VAL A 176 -7.89 25.24 26.66
CA VAL A 176 -7.04 25.39 25.46
C VAL A 176 -7.44 24.31 24.47
N SER A 177 -7.56 24.62 23.18
CA SER A 177 -7.84 23.66 22.12
C SER A 177 -7.09 23.95 20.83
N LEU A 178 -6.85 22.90 20.04
CA LEU A 178 -6.17 22.95 18.74
C LEU A 178 -7.13 22.39 17.68
N ASN A 179 -7.41 23.16 16.62
CA ASN A 179 -8.43 22.78 15.65
C ASN A 179 -8.15 23.30 14.22
N GLY A 180 -9.15 23.13 13.36
CA GLY A 180 -9.20 23.56 11.95
C GLY A 180 -8.79 24.99 11.61
N LYS A 181 -8.65 25.87 12.61
CA LYS A 181 -8.37 27.31 12.45
C LYS A 181 -7.19 27.78 13.32
N GLY A 182 -6.47 26.86 13.96
CA GLY A 182 -5.29 27.12 14.79
C GLY A 182 -5.51 26.88 16.29
N LEU A 183 -4.75 27.62 17.12
CA LEU A 183 -4.84 27.61 18.57
C LEU A 183 -6.01 28.49 19.05
N ASN A 184 -6.88 27.91 19.88
CA ASN A 184 -7.95 28.62 20.58
C ASN A 184 -7.78 28.43 22.09
N TRP A 185 -8.06 29.45 22.89
CA TRP A 185 -8.01 29.36 24.35
C TRP A 185 -8.88 30.41 25.05
N ARG A 186 -9.47 30.04 26.18
CA ARG A 186 -10.41 30.88 26.95
C ARG A 186 -10.51 30.42 28.40
N PHE A 187 -10.71 31.39 29.29
CA PHE A 187 -11.10 31.13 30.68
C PHE A 187 -12.61 30.94 30.80
N LEU A 188 -13.00 29.90 31.54
CA LEU A 188 -14.40 29.54 31.82
C LEU A 188 -14.65 29.62 33.33
N VAL A 189 -15.88 29.93 33.74
CA VAL A 189 -16.27 29.84 35.16
C VAL A 189 -16.49 28.36 35.50
N GLY A 190 -15.52 27.74 36.16
CA GLY A 190 -15.51 26.29 36.41
C GLY A 190 -16.66 25.83 37.31
N GLU A 191 -17.05 24.56 37.19
CA GLU A 191 -18.20 23.95 37.90
C GLU A 191 -18.10 24.09 39.44
N MET A 192 -16.87 24.07 39.96
CA MET A 192 -16.52 24.28 41.38
C MET A 192 -16.83 25.70 41.90
N SER A 193 -17.27 26.63 41.04
CA SER A 193 -17.49 28.04 41.39
C SER A 193 -18.80 28.32 42.16
N ARG A 194 -19.56 27.30 42.58
CA ARG A 194 -20.79 27.46 43.37
C ARG A 194 -20.51 28.12 44.73
N GLY A 195 -20.56 29.46 44.76
CA GLY A 195 -20.27 30.31 45.93
C GLY A 195 -18.92 31.05 45.86
N VAL A 196 -18.04 30.74 44.91
CA VAL A 196 -16.72 31.38 44.76
C VAL A 196 -16.79 32.49 43.70
N LYS A 197 -16.30 33.69 44.02
CA LYS A 197 -16.23 34.81 43.06
C LYS A 197 -15.02 34.62 42.14
N PRO A 198 -15.19 34.53 40.80
CA PRO A 198 -14.07 34.34 39.88
C PRO A 198 -13.06 35.50 39.93
N ALA A 199 -11.78 35.16 40.08
CA ALA A 199 -10.66 36.09 40.09
C ALA A 199 -10.33 36.64 38.69
N ARG A 200 -9.38 37.58 38.59
CA ARG A 200 -8.78 37.98 37.30
C ARG A 200 -7.48 37.18 37.08
N PRO A 201 -7.37 36.39 36.00
CA PRO A 201 -6.11 35.74 35.65
C PRO A 201 -4.99 36.73 35.40
N HIS A 202 -3.76 36.34 35.75
CA HIS A 202 -2.55 37.10 35.49
C HIS A 202 -1.56 36.18 34.76
N LEU A 203 -1.18 36.59 33.55
CA LEU A 203 -0.27 35.87 32.66
C LEU A 203 1.05 36.62 32.56
N LYS A 204 2.17 35.94 32.31
CA LYS A 204 3.47 36.58 32.10
C LYS A 204 4.23 35.94 30.94
N LEU A 205 4.69 36.74 29.99
CA LEU A 205 5.46 36.27 28.84
C LEU A 205 6.96 36.33 29.14
N GLU A 206 7.65 35.18 29.08
CA GLU A 206 9.07 35.02 29.38
C GLU A 206 9.80 34.32 28.22
N GLY A 207 11.12 34.55 28.08
CA GLY A 207 11.91 34.03 26.95
C GLY A 207 11.73 34.80 25.64
N VAL A 208 11.28 36.05 25.71
CA VAL A 208 11.06 36.96 24.56
C VAL A 208 11.88 38.24 24.73
N GLU A 209 12.34 38.81 23.62
CA GLU A 209 13.29 39.94 23.64
C GLU A 209 12.60 41.31 23.68
N ALA A 210 11.42 41.41 23.04
CA ALA A 210 10.59 42.61 22.99
C ALA A 210 9.14 42.23 22.68
N VAL A 211 8.17 43.03 23.13
CA VAL A 211 6.73 42.80 22.96
C VAL A 211 6.03 44.07 22.46
N GLU A 212 5.13 43.90 21.51
CA GLU A 212 4.31 44.90 20.82
C GLU A 212 2.84 44.46 20.89
N TRP A 213 1.91 45.39 21.17
CA TRP A 213 0.48 45.12 21.10
C TRP A 213 -0.03 45.34 19.67
N VAL A 214 -0.77 44.36 19.14
CA VAL A 214 -1.36 44.44 17.79
C VAL A 214 -2.78 44.99 17.87
N ASP A 215 -3.54 44.54 18.87
CA ASP A 215 -4.85 45.04 19.27
C ASP A 215 -5.13 44.63 20.74
N GLU A 216 -6.34 44.87 21.25
CA GLU A 216 -6.71 44.56 22.65
C GLU A 216 -6.69 43.05 22.99
N GLY A 217 -6.59 42.16 21.98
CA GLY A 217 -6.59 40.71 22.14
C GLY A 217 -5.33 40.00 21.62
N ARG A 218 -4.42 40.67 20.90
CA ARG A 218 -3.24 40.06 20.27
C ARG A 218 -1.94 40.78 20.60
N ILE A 219 -0.91 39.99 20.89
CA ILE A 219 0.47 40.45 21.09
C ILE A 219 1.40 39.89 20.03
N ARG A 220 2.40 40.67 19.64
CA ARG A 220 3.50 40.27 18.77
C ARG A 220 4.81 40.45 19.52
N PHE A 221 5.73 39.49 19.42
CA PHE A 221 6.97 39.54 20.17
C PHE A 221 8.16 38.98 19.36
N ALA A 222 9.36 39.38 19.76
CA ALA A 222 10.61 38.94 19.17
C ALA A 222 11.21 37.75 19.94
N THR A 223 11.74 36.79 19.18
CA THR A 223 12.54 35.66 19.66
C THR A 223 13.79 35.53 18.80
N PRO A 224 14.84 34.82 19.24
CA PRO A 224 16.02 34.53 18.42
C PRO A 224 15.74 33.81 17.08
N GLY A 225 14.55 33.20 16.92
CA GLY A 225 14.11 32.54 15.69
C GLY A 225 13.22 33.39 14.79
N GLY A 226 12.96 34.65 15.16
CA GLY A 226 12.09 35.58 14.44
C GLY A 226 10.96 36.16 15.29
N LYS A 227 10.10 36.96 14.65
CA LYS A 227 8.90 37.55 15.28
C LYS A 227 7.72 36.58 15.22
N ILE A 228 6.95 36.54 16.30
CA ILE A 228 5.80 35.64 16.49
C ILE A 228 4.60 36.48 16.94
N GLU A 229 3.40 36.15 16.47
CA GLU A 229 2.14 36.78 16.89
C GLU A 229 1.25 35.73 17.57
N LEU A 230 0.61 36.11 18.67
CA LEU A 230 -0.14 35.21 19.54
C LEU A 230 -1.42 35.90 20.05
N PRO A 231 -2.63 35.33 19.84
CA PRO A 231 -3.84 35.80 20.51
C PRO A 231 -3.82 35.43 21.99
N LEU A 232 -4.39 36.28 22.84
CA LEU A 232 -4.53 36.03 24.28
C LEU A 232 -5.84 35.31 24.61
N PRO A 233 -5.90 34.51 25.70
CA PRO A 233 -7.10 33.79 26.08
C PRO A 233 -8.20 34.73 26.58
N LEU A 234 -9.43 34.58 26.05
CA LEU A 234 -10.58 35.37 26.48
C LEU A 234 -10.89 35.12 27.98
N SER A 235 -11.39 36.12 28.71
CA SER A 235 -11.68 35.98 30.15
C SER A 235 -12.90 36.77 30.60
N PRO A 236 -13.88 36.16 31.31
CA PRO A 236 -15.05 36.84 31.89
C PRO A 236 -14.74 37.91 32.95
N LYS A 237 -13.48 38.05 33.39
CA LYS A 237 -13.01 39.10 34.31
C LYS A 237 -11.96 40.03 33.70
N GLY A 238 -11.63 39.84 32.42
CA GLY A 238 -10.44 40.41 31.78
C GLY A 238 -9.16 39.70 32.21
N LEU A 239 -8.00 40.23 31.84
CA LEU A 239 -6.67 39.67 32.15
C LEU A 239 -5.76 40.72 32.79
N GLN A 240 -4.69 40.25 33.43
CA GLN A 240 -3.45 41.02 33.58
C GLN A 240 -2.37 40.29 32.79
N VAL A 241 -1.50 41.02 32.10
CA VAL A 241 -0.40 40.46 31.30
C VAL A 241 0.88 41.22 31.63
N SER A 242 1.89 40.51 32.10
CA SER A 242 3.23 41.05 32.35
C SER A 242 4.21 40.61 31.27
N TYR A 243 5.12 41.49 30.88
CA TYR A 243 6.06 41.26 29.78
C TYR A 243 7.27 42.19 29.87
N PRO A 244 8.43 41.79 29.33
CA PRO A 244 9.61 42.64 29.27
C PRO A 244 9.44 43.78 28.25
N VAL A 245 9.79 44.99 28.66
CA VAL A 245 9.90 46.19 27.82
C VAL A 245 11.26 46.82 28.11
N GLN A 246 12.16 46.81 27.12
CA GLN A 246 13.53 47.36 27.23
C GLN A 246 14.37 46.78 28.39
N GLY A 247 14.00 45.59 28.90
CA GLY A 247 14.66 44.91 30.02
C GLY A 247 13.95 45.03 31.38
N GLU A 248 12.97 45.91 31.52
CA GLU A 248 12.14 46.02 32.74
C GLU A 248 10.77 45.34 32.56
N GLU A 249 10.18 44.85 33.64
CA GLU A 249 8.89 44.14 33.61
C GLU A 249 7.70 45.10 33.70
N THR A 250 6.96 45.23 32.60
CA THR A 250 5.72 46.02 32.52
C THR A 250 4.51 45.11 32.76
N THR A 251 3.48 45.60 33.45
CA THR A 251 2.20 44.88 33.65
C THR A 251 1.02 45.70 33.15
N THR A 252 0.27 45.15 32.20
CA THR A 252 -0.92 45.76 31.58
C THR A 252 -2.19 45.00 31.97
N ARG A 253 -3.32 45.69 32.11
CA ARG A 253 -4.61 45.09 32.47
C ARG A 253 -5.62 45.23 31.33
N ILE A 254 -6.14 44.10 30.86
CA ILE A 254 -7.20 43.97 29.87
C ILE A 254 -8.54 43.80 30.60
N LEU A 255 -9.62 44.36 30.05
CA LEU A 255 -10.99 44.21 30.56
C LEU A 255 -11.78 43.18 29.73
N PRO A 256 -12.82 42.54 30.29
CA PRO A 256 -13.64 41.61 29.51
C PRO A 256 -14.43 42.37 28.42
N PRO A 257 -14.67 41.80 27.23
CA PRO A 257 -15.58 42.39 26.25
C PRO A 257 -17.00 42.43 26.83
N ILE A 258 -17.60 43.62 26.91
CA ILE A 258 -18.75 43.89 27.79
C ILE A 258 -20.12 43.51 27.17
N ARG A 259 -20.21 43.25 25.86
CA ARG A 259 -21.46 43.46 25.10
C ARG A 259 -22.57 42.41 25.26
N ASP A 260 -22.24 41.13 25.41
CA ASP A 260 -23.21 40.04 25.19
C ASP A 260 -23.57 39.25 26.47
N LEU A 261 -23.55 39.93 27.63
CA LEU A 261 -23.82 39.35 28.95
C LEU A 261 -25.30 39.41 29.38
N LEU A 262 -26.23 39.66 28.44
CA LEU A 262 -27.65 39.93 28.71
C LEU A 262 -28.62 39.36 27.66
N SER A 263 -28.89 38.06 27.72
CA SER A 263 -30.20 37.50 27.36
C SER A 263 -30.58 36.44 28.41
N SER A 264 -31.86 36.28 28.72
CA SER A 264 -32.28 35.79 30.04
C SER A 264 -33.45 34.81 30.05
N GLY A 265 -33.30 33.70 30.77
CA GLY A 265 -34.42 32.93 31.34
C GLY A 265 -34.41 31.43 31.02
N GLY A 266 -33.93 30.61 31.96
CA GLY A 266 -33.94 29.13 31.88
C GLY A 266 -32.54 28.55 32.14
N ASP A 267 -32.41 27.70 33.16
CA ASP A 267 -31.15 27.26 33.79
C ASP A 267 -30.10 26.59 32.89
N GLU A 268 -29.41 27.38 32.06
CA GLU A 268 -28.11 27.06 31.49
C GLU A 268 -27.36 28.36 31.12
N LEU A 269 -26.10 28.52 31.55
CA LEU A 269 -25.31 29.73 31.28
C LEU A 269 -24.69 29.68 29.86
N ARG A 270 -25.54 29.72 28.84
CA ARG A 270 -25.11 29.73 27.44
C ARG A 270 -24.48 31.09 27.09
N ILE A 271 -23.14 31.11 27.02
CA ILE A 271 -22.43 32.14 26.27
C ILE A 271 -22.74 31.87 24.79
N ALA A 272 -23.36 32.84 24.11
CA ALA A 272 -23.75 32.67 22.71
C ALA A 272 -22.54 32.44 21.79
N ASP A 273 -22.72 31.61 20.77
CA ASP A 273 -21.65 31.20 19.84
C ASP A 273 -21.14 32.37 19.00
N PHE A 274 -19.98 32.92 19.38
CA PHE A 274 -19.29 33.94 18.60
C PHE A 274 -18.50 33.30 17.45
N SER A 275 -19.17 33.14 16.31
CA SER A 275 -18.57 32.73 15.05
C SER A 275 -17.72 33.86 14.44
N PHE A 276 -16.42 33.84 14.70
CA PHE A 276 -15.45 34.69 13.98
C PHE A 276 -14.80 33.93 12.82
N THR A 277 -14.55 34.63 11.72
CA THR A 277 -13.81 34.16 10.53
C THR A 277 -12.43 34.80 10.46
N PRO A 278 -11.41 34.25 11.15
CA PRO A 278 -10.03 34.69 10.96
C PRO A 278 -9.52 34.19 9.60
N GLN A 279 -9.10 35.11 8.73
CA GLN A 279 -8.17 34.76 7.65
C GLN A 279 -6.78 34.53 8.27
N LEU A 280 -6.45 33.27 8.56
CA LEU A 280 -5.10 32.84 8.94
C LEU A 280 -4.50 32.03 7.78
N SER A 281 -3.76 32.72 6.91
CA SER A 281 -3.19 32.16 5.68
C SER A 281 -1.84 31.48 5.90
N PHE A 282 -1.86 30.28 6.47
CA PHE A 282 -0.73 29.35 6.38
C PHE A 282 -0.94 28.34 5.25
N LEU A 283 0.07 28.18 4.40
CA LEU A 283 0.13 27.23 3.28
C LEU A 283 0.99 26.01 3.70
N PRO A 284 0.83 24.85 3.04
CA PRO A 284 0.51 23.61 3.72
C PRO A 284 1.68 22.91 4.44
N VAL A 285 1.31 22.15 5.47
CA VAL A 285 2.10 21.05 6.08
C VAL A 285 1.13 19.96 6.55
N ARG A 286 1.03 18.82 5.84
CA ARG A 286 0.42 17.60 6.39
C ARG A 286 1.43 16.91 7.32
N ALA A 287 1.00 16.44 8.50
CA ALA A 287 1.84 15.69 9.44
C ALA A 287 1.00 14.86 10.47
N TRP A 288 0.28 13.87 9.97
CA TRP A 288 0.22 12.47 10.44
C TRP A 288 0.21 12.07 11.94
N GLY A 289 -0.67 11.10 12.25
CA GLY A 289 -0.58 10.19 13.40
C GLY A 289 -1.63 10.47 14.48
N GLN A 290 -2.64 9.64 14.73
CA GLN A 290 -2.95 8.27 14.25
C GLN A 290 -4.36 8.21 13.61
N ASP A 291 -4.78 7.00 13.22
CA ASP A 291 -6.16 6.65 12.90
C ASP A 291 -6.63 5.50 13.84
N ASN A 292 -7.93 5.37 14.09
CA ASN A 292 -8.50 4.25 14.86
C ASN A 292 -8.66 3.00 13.97
N ALA A 293 -8.47 1.78 14.48
CA ALA A 293 -8.51 0.57 13.63
C ALA A 293 -9.89 0.35 12.96
N SER A 294 -10.97 0.66 13.67
CA SER A 294 -12.35 0.65 13.13
C SER A 294 -12.72 1.92 12.37
N GLU A 295 -11.75 2.76 11.98
CA GLU A 295 -12.00 4.02 11.27
C GLU A 295 -12.05 3.79 9.76
N LEU A 296 -13.25 3.92 9.23
CA LEU A 296 -13.48 4.12 7.81
C LEU A 296 -12.98 5.52 7.42
N VAL A 297 -11.97 5.59 6.55
CA VAL A 297 -11.39 6.88 6.14
C VAL A 297 -11.96 7.34 4.79
N ILE A 298 -12.18 6.41 3.86
CA ILE A 298 -12.91 6.62 2.60
C ILE A 298 -13.90 5.47 2.41
N SER A 299 -15.14 5.80 2.03
CA SER A 299 -15.99 4.92 1.23
C SER A 299 -16.84 5.80 0.32
N THR A 300 -17.01 5.37 -0.92
CA THR A 300 -17.80 6.01 -1.97
C THR A 300 -18.27 4.94 -2.95
N TYR A 301 -19.48 5.10 -3.50
CA TYR A 301 -19.83 4.44 -4.76
C TYR A 301 -19.06 5.12 -5.91
N LEU A 302 -18.95 4.42 -7.05
CA LEU A 302 -18.25 4.83 -8.27
C LEU A 302 -18.94 4.24 -9.51
N GLY A 303 -20.14 4.74 -9.82
CA GLY A 303 -20.91 4.29 -10.98
C GLY A 303 -21.90 5.34 -11.49
N GLY A 304 -22.95 4.88 -12.15
CA GLY A 304 -24.04 5.69 -12.71
C GLY A 304 -25.38 4.95 -12.68
N GLY A 305 -26.21 5.12 -13.70
CA GLY A 305 -27.54 4.49 -13.79
C GLY A 305 -27.57 3.01 -14.23
N GLY A 306 -26.52 2.23 -14.01
CA GLY A 306 -26.33 0.87 -14.51
C GLY A 306 -25.50 -0.05 -13.59
N GLU A 307 -24.85 -1.07 -14.15
CA GLU A 307 -24.00 -2.02 -13.42
C GLU A 307 -22.50 -1.76 -13.66
N GLU A 308 -21.79 -1.53 -12.55
CA GLU A 308 -20.35 -1.34 -12.49
C GLU A 308 -19.64 -2.44 -11.68
N THR A 309 -18.36 -2.68 -11.99
CA THR A 309 -17.48 -3.54 -11.19
C THR A 309 -16.05 -3.03 -11.33
N ALA A 310 -15.43 -2.62 -10.22
CA ALA A 310 -14.01 -2.29 -10.18
C ALA A 310 -13.18 -3.55 -9.96
N TYR A 311 -12.21 -3.81 -10.83
CA TYR A 311 -11.35 -4.99 -10.74
C TYR A 311 -10.01 -4.69 -10.09
N ASP A 312 -9.41 -3.52 -10.34
CA ASP A 312 -8.11 -3.14 -9.79
C ASP A 312 -7.98 -1.65 -9.43
N VAL A 313 -7.04 -1.35 -8.53
CA VAL A 313 -6.76 -0.02 -7.97
C VAL A 313 -5.25 0.17 -7.76
N ALA A 314 -4.71 1.33 -8.18
CA ALA A 314 -3.36 1.73 -7.81
C ALA A 314 -3.28 3.22 -7.42
N VAL A 315 -2.18 3.60 -6.77
CA VAL A 315 -2.02 4.95 -6.18
C VAL A 315 -0.67 5.54 -6.55
N ASP A 316 -0.66 6.74 -7.14
CA ASP A 316 0.59 7.39 -7.52
C ASP A 316 1.35 8.02 -6.35
N ALA A 317 2.58 8.46 -6.60
CA ALA A 317 3.44 9.04 -5.58
C ALA A 317 2.90 10.36 -4.97
N ALA A 318 1.96 11.04 -5.63
CA ALA A 318 1.25 12.21 -5.11
C ALA A 318 -0.04 11.85 -4.34
N GLY A 319 -0.46 10.58 -4.40
CA GLY A 319 -1.62 10.03 -3.73
C GLY A 319 -2.92 10.11 -4.54
N PHE A 320 -2.87 10.34 -5.85
CA PHE A 320 -4.07 10.15 -6.68
C PHE A 320 -4.36 8.66 -6.81
N ILE A 321 -5.64 8.32 -6.78
CA ILE A 321 -6.12 6.93 -6.78
C ILE A 321 -6.69 6.66 -8.17
N TYR A 322 -6.27 5.57 -8.79
CA TYR A 322 -6.67 5.17 -10.12
C TYR A 322 -7.40 3.85 -9.98
N VAL A 323 -8.60 3.74 -10.55
CA VAL A 323 -9.45 2.55 -10.48
C VAL A 323 -9.81 2.13 -11.89
N VAL A 324 -9.68 0.84 -12.20
CA VAL A 324 -10.13 0.24 -13.44
C VAL A 324 -11.28 -0.73 -13.18
N GLY A 325 -12.16 -0.87 -14.15
CA GLY A 325 -13.27 -1.79 -14.07
C GLY A 325 -14.03 -1.92 -15.37
N SER A 326 -15.26 -2.42 -15.29
CA SER A 326 -16.23 -2.40 -16.38
C SER A 326 -17.55 -1.76 -15.95
N THR A 327 -18.25 -1.12 -16.89
CA THR A 327 -19.43 -0.28 -16.66
C THR A 327 -20.49 -0.49 -17.73
N THR A 328 -21.77 -0.47 -17.34
CA THR A 328 -22.91 -0.33 -18.27
C THR A 328 -23.61 1.03 -18.15
N SER A 329 -23.24 1.85 -17.16
CA SER A 329 -23.63 3.25 -17.03
C SER A 329 -23.08 4.16 -18.13
N ALA A 330 -23.93 4.53 -19.09
CA ALA A 330 -23.62 5.59 -20.06
C ALA A 330 -23.49 7.00 -19.42
N ASP A 331 -23.84 7.14 -18.13
CA ASP A 331 -23.87 8.40 -17.40
C ASP A 331 -22.87 8.54 -16.23
N PHE A 332 -21.86 7.69 -16.16
CA PHE A 332 -20.75 7.73 -15.18
C PHE A 332 -20.22 9.17 -14.94
N PRO A 333 -20.06 9.64 -13.68
CA PRO A 333 -19.47 10.92 -13.33
C PRO A 333 -18.08 11.15 -13.94
N GLY A 334 -17.65 12.41 -14.10
CA GLY A 334 -16.30 12.72 -14.57
C GLY A 334 -15.97 12.38 -16.05
N ARG A 335 -16.77 11.55 -16.74
CA ARG A 335 -16.53 11.06 -18.11
C ARG A 335 -16.22 12.15 -19.15
N GLY A 336 -16.79 13.34 -18.98
CA GLY A 336 -16.60 14.48 -19.89
C GLY A 336 -15.19 15.09 -19.89
N ASN A 337 -14.29 14.60 -19.03
CA ASN A 337 -12.88 14.99 -18.97
C ASN A 337 -11.93 13.93 -19.55
N GLY A 338 -12.43 12.75 -19.93
CA GLY A 338 -11.64 11.63 -20.42
C GLY A 338 -11.46 11.58 -21.94
N TYR A 339 -10.71 10.58 -22.39
CA TYR A 339 -10.46 10.25 -23.81
C TYR A 339 -11.75 9.93 -24.59
N ASP A 340 -12.60 9.06 -24.03
CA ASP A 340 -13.94 8.76 -24.54
C ASP A 340 -15.00 9.06 -23.46
N PRO A 341 -15.91 10.03 -23.69
CA PRO A 341 -17.01 10.36 -22.79
C PRO A 341 -18.29 9.55 -23.06
N THR A 342 -18.24 8.54 -23.93
CA THR A 342 -19.38 7.72 -24.39
C THR A 342 -19.16 6.23 -24.15
N LEU A 343 -20.21 5.57 -23.64
CA LEU A 343 -20.33 4.11 -23.64
C LEU A 343 -20.68 3.67 -25.07
N ASN A 344 -19.89 2.75 -25.65
CA ASN A 344 -19.99 2.35 -27.05
C ASN A 344 -20.71 1.01 -27.27
N GLY A 345 -20.78 0.15 -26.26
CA GLY A 345 -21.35 -1.21 -26.35
C GLY A 345 -22.31 -1.59 -25.23
N ASP A 346 -22.39 -2.89 -24.96
CA ASP A 346 -23.18 -3.46 -23.85
C ASP A 346 -22.47 -3.24 -22.50
N GLN A 347 -21.13 -3.24 -22.49
CA GLN A 347 -20.29 -2.96 -21.31
C GLN A 347 -18.87 -2.57 -21.76
N ASP A 348 -18.42 -1.36 -21.39
CA ASP A 348 -17.06 -0.89 -21.69
C ASP A 348 -16.15 -0.95 -20.45
N VAL A 349 -14.84 -0.84 -20.67
CA VAL A 349 -13.86 -0.58 -19.60
C VAL A 349 -14.09 0.84 -19.07
N PHE A 350 -14.05 1.06 -17.75
CA PHE A 350 -13.85 2.41 -17.20
C PHE A 350 -12.45 2.58 -16.61
N ILE A 351 -11.89 3.77 -16.74
CA ILE A 351 -10.66 4.19 -16.06
C ILE A 351 -10.94 5.51 -15.34
N SER A 352 -10.89 5.48 -14.01
CA SER A 352 -11.28 6.59 -13.12
C SER A 352 -10.11 7.08 -12.29
N LYS A 353 -9.87 8.41 -12.23
CA LYS A 353 -8.80 9.03 -11.43
C LYS A 353 -9.38 9.95 -10.35
N LEU A 354 -9.03 9.73 -9.09
CA LEU A 354 -9.57 10.44 -7.93
C LEU A 354 -8.48 11.24 -7.19
N SER A 355 -8.89 12.34 -6.55
CA SER A 355 -8.01 13.19 -5.75
C SER A 355 -7.48 12.50 -4.48
N PRO A 356 -6.32 12.91 -3.91
CA PRO A 356 -5.77 12.34 -2.69
C PRO A 356 -6.67 12.52 -1.46
N GLY A 357 -7.39 11.45 -1.11
CA GLY A 357 -8.46 11.45 -0.10
C GLY A 357 -9.88 11.28 -0.67
N SER A 358 -10.02 10.94 -1.95
CA SER A 358 -11.29 10.72 -2.66
C SER A 358 -12.29 11.88 -2.61
N SER A 359 -11.83 13.12 -2.38
CA SER A 359 -12.69 14.31 -2.27
C SER A 359 -13.27 14.82 -3.60
N SER A 360 -12.87 14.23 -4.72
CA SER A 360 -13.34 14.53 -6.07
C SER A 360 -12.79 13.51 -7.07
N LEU A 361 -13.63 13.04 -7.99
CA LEU A 361 -13.22 12.42 -9.24
C LEU A 361 -12.66 13.50 -10.18
N ILE A 362 -11.51 13.25 -10.79
CA ILE A 362 -10.79 14.16 -11.68
C ILE A 362 -11.24 13.93 -13.13
N PHE A 363 -11.18 12.67 -13.57
CA PHE A 363 -11.76 12.19 -14.81
C PHE A 363 -12.27 10.76 -14.60
N THR A 364 -13.19 10.37 -15.47
CA THR A 364 -13.35 8.99 -15.93
C THR A 364 -13.21 9.00 -17.45
N THR A 365 -12.83 7.89 -18.06
CA THR A 365 -13.00 7.62 -19.49
C THR A 365 -13.56 6.22 -19.65
N TYR A 366 -14.32 5.99 -20.72
CA TYR A 366 -14.55 4.63 -21.21
C TYR A 366 -13.41 4.20 -22.13
N VAL A 367 -13.28 2.90 -22.34
CA VAL A 367 -12.57 2.29 -23.49
C VAL A 367 -13.33 1.02 -23.88
N GLY A 368 -13.95 1.00 -25.05
CA GLY A 368 -14.74 -0.16 -25.51
C GLY A 368 -15.23 -0.01 -26.95
N GLY A 369 -15.77 -1.10 -27.48
CA GLY A 369 -16.44 -1.17 -28.78
C GLY A 369 -17.90 -1.61 -28.63
N SER A 370 -18.42 -2.41 -29.56
CA SER A 370 -19.86 -2.74 -29.64
C SER A 370 -20.40 -3.85 -28.71
N GLN A 371 -19.56 -4.48 -27.87
CA GLN A 371 -19.94 -5.66 -27.07
C GLN A 371 -19.49 -5.53 -25.59
N LEU A 372 -18.81 -6.54 -25.04
CA LEU A 372 -18.38 -6.65 -23.64
C LEU A 372 -16.85 -6.55 -23.55
N ASP A 373 -16.36 -5.47 -22.96
CA ASP A 373 -14.94 -5.18 -22.79
C ASP A 373 -14.65 -4.86 -21.31
N ARG A 374 -13.57 -5.42 -20.75
CA ARG A 374 -13.24 -5.30 -19.31
C ARG A 374 -11.74 -5.11 -19.09
N GLY A 375 -11.37 -4.13 -18.26
CA GLY A 375 -10.00 -3.97 -17.76
C GLY A 375 -9.89 -4.63 -16.40
N TYR A 376 -9.00 -5.61 -16.26
CA TYR A 376 -8.84 -6.41 -15.03
C TYR A 376 -7.69 -5.95 -14.14
N SER A 377 -6.68 -5.28 -14.69
CA SER A 377 -5.47 -4.83 -13.97
C SER A 377 -4.96 -3.48 -14.47
N LEU A 378 -4.28 -2.73 -13.61
CA LEU A 378 -3.68 -1.44 -13.94
C LEU A 378 -2.31 -1.17 -13.28
N ALA A 379 -1.42 -0.53 -14.03
CA ALA A 379 -0.12 -0.08 -13.51
C ALA A 379 0.17 1.37 -13.91
N LEU A 380 0.94 2.08 -13.08
CA LEU A 380 1.18 3.52 -13.20
C LEU A 380 2.66 3.81 -13.47
N THR A 381 2.96 4.60 -14.50
CA THR A 381 4.33 5.08 -14.76
C THR A 381 4.76 6.15 -13.76
N GLU A 382 6.06 6.49 -13.69
CA GLU A 382 6.54 7.62 -12.86
C GLU A 382 5.92 8.97 -13.30
N ALA A 383 5.46 9.08 -14.56
CA ALA A 383 4.71 10.22 -15.07
C ALA A 383 3.20 10.20 -14.73
N GLY A 384 2.70 9.09 -14.15
CA GLY A 384 1.29 8.87 -13.83
C GLY A 384 0.43 8.42 -15.02
N ASP A 385 1.03 8.00 -16.14
CA ASP A 385 0.29 7.37 -17.24
C ASP A 385 -0.24 6.01 -16.78
N VAL A 386 -1.45 5.65 -17.20
CA VAL A 386 -2.11 4.41 -16.78
C VAL A 386 -1.95 3.36 -17.87
N MET A 387 -1.30 2.24 -17.57
CA MET A 387 -1.41 1.02 -18.37
C MET A 387 -2.53 0.14 -17.82
N VAL A 388 -3.34 -0.45 -18.70
CA VAL A 388 -4.44 -1.36 -18.30
C VAL A 388 -4.38 -2.64 -19.11
N GLY A 389 -4.52 -3.78 -18.44
CA GLY A 389 -4.70 -5.11 -19.03
C GLY A 389 -6.17 -5.53 -18.97
N GLY A 390 -6.62 -6.33 -19.94
CA GLY A 390 -7.98 -6.84 -19.95
C GLY A 390 -8.35 -7.77 -21.10
N VAL A 391 -9.66 -7.88 -21.36
CA VAL A 391 -10.27 -8.68 -22.42
C VAL A 391 -11.31 -7.86 -23.20
N THR A 392 -11.40 -8.09 -24.51
CA THR A 392 -12.36 -7.43 -25.40
C THR A 392 -13.10 -8.42 -26.29
N SER A 393 -14.43 -8.46 -26.14
CA SER A 393 -15.32 -9.19 -27.06
C SER A 393 -15.64 -8.38 -28.32
N SER A 394 -15.40 -7.06 -28.27
CA SER A 394 -15.63 -6.14 -29.37
C SER A 394 -14.65 -6.34 -30.53
N SER A 395 -15.18 -6.53 -31.74
CA SER A 395 -14.39 -6.57 -32.97
C SER A 395 -13.98 -5.19 -33.49
N ASP A 396 -14.57 -4.15 -32.91
CA ASP A 396 -14.38 -2.72 -33.17
C ASP A 396 -13.79 -1.97 -31.96
N PHE A 397 -13.24 -2.69 -30.98
CA PHE A 397 -12.50 -2.13 -29.84
C PHE A 397 -11.42 -1.12 -30.29
N PRO A 398 -11.21 0.00 -29.58
CA PRO A 398 -10.19 0.98 -29.93
C PRO A 398 -8.78 0.42 -29.73
N TYR A 399 -8.17 -0.08 -30.82
CA TYR A 399 -6.78 -0.53 -30.88
C TYR A 399 -5.95 0.31 -31.86
N THR A 400 -4.68 0.52 -31.53
CA THR A 400 -3.66 1.14 -32.40
C THR A 400 -2.70 0.10 -32.99
N ILE A 401 -2.56 -1.06 -32.32
CA ILE A 401 -1.65 -2.16 -32.63
C ILE A 401 -2.43 -3.48 -32.48
N GLY A 402 -2.14 -4.47 -33.33
CA GLY A 402 -2.83 -5.77 -33.32
C GLY A 402 -3.73 -5.98 -34.54
N SER A 403 -4.64 -6.94 -34.43
CA SER A 403 -5.58 -7.32 -35.51
C SER A 403 -6.97 -7.71 -34.98
N THR A 404 -7.96 -7.65 -35.88
CA THR A 404 -9.32 -8.17 -35.64
C THR A 404 -9.38 -9.64 -36.04
N ASN A 405 -9.43 -10.52 -35.05
CA ASN A 405 -9.74 -11.93 -35.26
C ASN A 405 -11.20 -12.23 -34.86
N SER A 406 -11.66 -13.46 -35.08
CA SER A 406 -12.96 -13.94 -34.58
C SER A 406 -12.76 -14.58 -33.19
N GLY A 407 -12.68 -13.74 -32.17
CA GLY A 407 -12.41 -14.15 -30.79
C GLY A 407 -12.70 -13.03 -29.80
N GLY A 408 -12.77 -13.37 -28.52
CA GLY A 408 -12.65 -12.39 -27.44
C GLY A 408 -11.17 -12.28 -27.12
N ASP A 409 -10.51 -11.20 -27.56
CA ASP A 409 -9.05 -11.10 -27.51
C ASP A 409 -8.60 -10.32 -26.26
N GLY A 410 -7.40 -10.59 -25.76
CA GLY A 410 -6.79 -9.82 -24.69
C GLY A 410 -6.36 -8.43 -25.18
N PHE A 411 -6.19 -7.48 -24.26
CA PHE A 411 -5.57 -6.19 -24.60
C PHE A 411 -4.61 -5.67 -23.54
N VAL A 412 -3.67 -4.82 -23.98
CA VAL A 412 -2.98 -3.86 -23.11
C VAL A 412 -3.02 -2.48 -23.74
N LEU A 413 -3.50 -1.49 -23.00
CA LEU A 413 -3.51 -0.08 -23.41
C LEU A 413 -2.61 0.79 -22.52
N ARG A 414 -2.33 2.00 -22.98
CA ARG A 414 -1.72 3.08 -22.20
C ARG A 414 -2.49 4.39 -22.42
N LEU A 415 -3.00 4.98 -21.34
CA LEU A 415 -3.69 6.27 -21.29
C LEU A 415 -2.75 7.35 -20.72
N SER A 416 -2.89 8.60 -21.18
CA SER A 416 -2.19 9.75 -20.60
C SER A 416 -2.54 9.95 -19.12
N SER A 417 -1.60 10.50 -18.36
CA SER A 417 -1.81 10.83 -16.94
C SER A 417 -2.91 11.87 -16.68
N ASP A 418 -3.27 12.69 -17.67
CA ASP A 418 -4.42 13.60 -17.65
C ASP A 418 -5.75 12.93 -18.08
N GLY A 419 -5.71 11.70 -18.61
CA GLY A 419 -6.88 10.85 -18.92
C GLY A 419 -7.47 11.03 -20.33
N ASP A 420 -6.88 11.91 -21.15
CA ASP A 420 -7.47 12.47 -22.37
C ASP A 420 -6.92 11.87 -23.68
N GLN A 421 -5.78 11.16 -23.66
CA GLN A 421 -5.15 10.57 -24.84
C GLN A 421 -4.88 9.08 -24.65
N LEU A 422 -5.44 8.24 -25.52
CA LEU A 422 -4.99 6.86 -25.70
C LEU A 422 -3.64 6.86 -26.44
N ILE A 423 -2.55 6.63 -25.70
CA ILE A 423 -1.16 6.66 -26.21
C ILE A 423 -0.90 5.44 -27.11
N TYR A 424 -1.35 4.26 -26.67
CA TYR A 424 -1.49 3.08 -27.50
C TYR A 424 -2.58 2.14 -26.95
N SER A 425 -3.05 1.24 -27.81
CA SER A 425 -3.82 0.06 -27.41
C SER A 425 -3.41 -1.11 -28.29
N HIS A 426 -2.96 -2.20 -27.67
CA HIS A 426 -2.53 -3.44 -28.32
C HIS A 426 -3.59 -4.51 -28.05
N ARG A 427 -4.31 -4.94 -29.10
CA ARG A 427 -5.29 -6.05 -29.05
C ARG A 427 -4.62 -7.33 -29.54
N MET A 428 -4.67 -8.41 -28.75
CA MET A 428 -3.85 -9.62 -28.94
C MET A 428 -4.58 -10.90 -28.52
N GLY A 429 -4.48 -11.90 -29.37
CA GLY A 429 -5.10 -13.19 -29.19
C GLY A 429 -5.06 -13.99 -30.50
N GLY A 430 -5.88 -15.03 -30.58
CA GLY A 430 -6.03 -15.91 -31.74
C GLY A 430 -7.47 -15.98 -32.21
N ASP A 431 -8.09 -17.16 -32.15
CA ASP A 431 -9.41 -17.43 -32.75
C ASP A 431 -10.44 -18.00 -31.76
N GLN A 432 -10.17 -17.89 -30.45
CA GLN A 432 -11.06 -18.28 -29.34
C GLN A 432 -11.14 -17.13 -28.30
N LEU A 433 -11.21 -17.44 -26.99
CA LEU A 433 -11.10 -16.46 -25.92
C LEU A 433 -9.68 -16.42 -25.38
N ASP A 434 -9.14 -15.21 -25.27
CA ASP A 434 -7.84 -14.88 -24.69
C ASP A 434 -8.01 -13.65 -23.78
N ALA A 435 -7.37 -13.60 -22.62
CA ALA A 435 -7.54 -12.51 -21.65
C ALA A 435 -6.24 -12.17 -20.93
N VAL A 436 -5.97 -10.88 -20.68
CA VAL A 436 -4.95 -10.45 -19.72
C VAL A 436 -5.62 -10.26 -18.37
N TYR A 437 -5.19 -10.99 -17.35
CA TYR A 437 -5.67 -10.79 -15.98
C TYR A 437 -4.83 -9.75 -15.25
N ASP A 438 -3.50 -9.91 -15.24
CA ASP A 438 -2.59 -9.04 -14.47
C ASP A 438 -1.42 -8.50 -15.32
N LEU A 439 -0.94 -7.30 -14.97
CA LEU A 439 0.27 -6.70 -15.50
C LEU A 439 1.02 -5.84 -14.48
N VAL A 440 2.35 -5.85 -14.60
CA VAL A 440 3.28 -4.98 -13.87
C VAL A 440 4.25 -4.31 -14.84
N ILE A 441 4.84 -3.18 -14.47
CA ILE A 441 5.76 -2.43 -15.33
C ILE A 441 7.12 -2.22 -14.67
N ASP A 442 8.19 -2.21 -15.46
CA ASP A 442 9.52 -1.84 -14.96
C ASP A 442 9.88 -0.36 -15.19
N VAL A 443 11.01 0.06 -14.63
CA VAL A 443 11.57 1.43 -14.76
C VAL A 443 12.16 1.73 -16.15
N GLN A 444 11.79 0.96 -17.19
CA GLN A 444 11.90 1.33 -18.60
C GLN A 444 10.50 1.41 -19.27
N GLU A 445 9.42 1.44 -18.48
CA GLU A 445 8.02 1.42 -18.91
C GLU A 445 7.65 0.20 -19.77
N ARG A 446 8.35 -0.93 -19.60
CA ARG A 446 8.00 -2.19 -20.27
C ARG A 446 6.98 -2.93 -19.42
N ALA A 447 5.84 -3.28 -20.02
CA ALA A 447 4.83 -4.10 -19.37
C ALA A 447 5.20 -5.59 -19.40
N TYR A 448 5.00 -6.25 -18.29
CA TYR A 448 5.03 -7.69 -18.12
C TYR A 448 3.60 -8.09 -17.76
N LEU A 449 3.07 -9.11 -18.40
CA LEU A 449 1.65 -9.40 -18.41
C LEU A 449 1.40 -10.90 -18.41
N THR A 450 0.27 -11.32 -17.85
CA THR A 450 -0.13 -12.72 -17.82
C THR A 450 -1.64 -12.90 -17.89
N GLY A 451 -2.07 -14.12 -18.19
CA GLY A 451 -3.47 -14.45 -18.39
C GLY A 451 -3.64 -15.80 -19.09
N GLU A 452 -4.80 -15.99 -19.71
CA GLU A 452 -5.21 -17.25 -20.35
C GLU A 452 -5.36 -17.15 -21.87
N THR A 453 -5.13 -18.26 -22.57
CA THR A 453 -5.43 -18.43 -24.00
C THR A 453 -6.11 -19.76 -24.27
N SER A 454 -7.31 -19.71 -24.85
CA SER A 454 -7.97 -20.87 -25.48
C SER A 454 -7.56 -21.01 -26.97
N SER A 455 -6.77 -20.08 -27.49
CA SER A 455 -6.46 -19.96 -28.90
C SER A 455 -5.25 -20.78 -29.34
N ALA A 456 -5.49 -21.87 -30.08
CA ALA A 456 -4.44 -22.61 -30.79
C ALA A 456 -3.68 -21.78 -31.87
N SER A 457 -4.19 -20.58 -32.20
CA SER A 457 -3.59 -19.61 -33.11
C SER A 457 -2.93 -18.40 -32.43
N PHE A 458 -2.89 -18.35 -31.09
CA PHE A 458 -2.24 -17.27 -30.32
C PHE A 458 -0.75 -17.13 -30.72
N PRO A 459 -0.17 -15.91 -30.76
CA PRO A 459 1.11 -15.63 -31.43
C PRO A 459 2.41 -16.12 -30.73
N TYR A 460 2.36 -17.20 -29.94
CA TYR A 460 3.50 -17.80 -29.24
C TYR A 460 4.47 -18.58 -30.18
N SER A 461 5.58 -19.07 -29.62
CA SER A 461 6.61 -19.83 -30.38
C SER A 461 6.49 -21.36 -30.34
N TYR A 462 5.81 -21.96 -29.36
CA TYR A 462 5.64 -23.41 -29.23
C TYR A 462 4.24 -23.75 -28.70
N GLY A 463 3.66 -24.85 -29.20
CA GLY A 463 2.21 -25.06 -29.27
C GLY A 463 1.46 -25.28 -27.96
N HIS A 464 0.25 -24.72 -27.92
CA HIS A 464 -0.93 -25.19 -27.18
C HIS A 464 -1.02 -26.72 -27.20
N LEU A 465 -1.26 -27.32 -26.02
CA LEU A 465 -1.25 -28.77 -25.83
C LEU A 465 -2.68 -29.34 -25.83
N SER A 466 -3.57 -28.79 -25.00
CA SER A 466 -5.04 -28.72 -25.20
C SER A 466 -5.71 -28.06 -23.99
N GLY A 467 -6.86 -27.42 -24.18
CA GLY A 467 -7.64 -26.85 -23.07
C GLY A 467 -7.55 -25.32 -23.04
N VAL A 468 -7.06 -24.79 -21.93
CA VAL A 468 -6.72 -23.37 -21.73
C VAL A 468 -5.26 -23.32 -21.28
N ASP A 469 -4.39 -22.56 -21.94
CA ASP A 469 -3.00 -22.39 -21.49
C ASP A 469 -2.81 -21.03 -20.79
N CYS A 470 -1.94 -20.99 -19.78
CA CYS A 470 -1.39 -19.73 -19.30
C CYS A 470 -0.38 -19.18 -20.32
N PHE A 471 -0.46 -17.87 -20.59
CA PHE A 471 0.61 -17.14 -21.26
C PHE A 471 1.28 -16.10 -20.35
N VAL A 472 2.58 -15.90 -20.58
CA VAL A 472 3.38 -14.85 -19.93
C VAL A 472 4.08 -14.05 -21.03
N GLY A 473 3.93 -12.73 -20.99
CA GLY A 473 4.43 -11.81 -22.00
C GLY A 473 5.26 -10.66 -21.43
N LYS A 474 6.18 -10.13 -22.24
CA LYS A 474 6.93 -8.90 -21.97
C LYS A 474 6.85 -7.98 -23.18
N LEU A 475 6.11 -6.89 -23.06
CA LEU A 475 5.84 -5.92 -24.11
C LEU A 475 6.88 -4.78 -24.07
N HIS A 476 7.27 -4.27 -25.25
CA HIS A 476 8.07 -3.05 -25.36
C HIS A 476 7.26 -1.82 -24.93
N ALA A 477 7.91 -0.79 -24.39
CA ALA A 477 7.26 0.41 -23.84
C ALA A 477 6.45 1.26 -24.85
N SER A 478 6.62 1.02 -26.15
CA SER A 478 5.78 1.61 -27.21
C SER A 478 4.52 0.80 -27.53
N GLY A 479 4.31 -0.35 -26.87
CA GLY A 479 3.26 -1.31 -27.20
C GLY A 479 3.52 -2.13 -28.48
N GLU A 480 4.42 -1.73 -29.36
CA GLU A 480 4.49 -2.23 -30.75
C GLU A 480 4.99 -3.68 -30.91
N SER A 481 5.66 -4.27 -29.91
CA SER A 481 6.26 -5.60 -30.04
C SER A 481 6.52 -6.30 -28.70
N PHE A 482 6.44 -7.63 -28.72
CA PHE A 482 6.89 -8.49 -27.63
C PHE A 482 8.41 -8.66 -27.66
N LEU A 483 9.04 -8.44 -26.51
CA LEU A 483 10.45 -8.70 -26.24
C LEU A 483 10.69 -10.14 -25.77
N SER A 484 9.67 -10.76 -25.18
CA SER A 484 9.60 -12.17 -24.78
C SER A 484 8.14 -12.60 -24.68
N GLN A 485 7.83 -13.85 -25.03
CA GLN A 485 6.49 -14.42 -24.89
C GLN A 485 6.57 -15.95 -24.79
N VAL A 486 5.83 -16.55 -23.85
CA VAL A 486 5.91 -17.98 -23.54
C VAL A 486 4.55 -18.51 -23.07
N LEU A 487 4.25 -19.78 -23.37
CA LEU A 487 3.18 -20.54 -22.69
C LEU A 487 3.78 -21.31 -21.51
N LEU A 488 3.04 -21.34 -20.41
CA LEU A 488 3.39 -22.05 -19.19
C LEU A 488 2.25 -23.02 -18.86
N SER A 489 2.24 -24.18 -19.51
CA SER A 489 1.14 -25.16 -19.44
C SER A 489 1.59 -26.62 -19.60
N GLY A 490 0.71 -27.52 -19.17
CA GLY A 490 0.77 -28.98 -19.29
C GLY A 490 -0.20 -29.52 -20.36
N SER A 491 -1.07 -30.48 -20.04
CA SER A 491 -1.98 -31.11 -21.03
C SER A 491 -3.45 -30.70 -20.93
N ASP A 492 -3.82 -30.03 -19.85
CA ASP A 492 -5.19 -29.73 -19.47
C ASP A 492 -5.32 -28.20 -19.22
N ASN A 493 -6.30 -27.74 -18.45
CA ASN A 493 -6.48 -26.29 -18.23
C ASN A 493 -5.48 -25.74 -17.21
N ASP A 494 -4.73 -24.71 -17.60
CA ASP A 494 -3.82 -23.95 -16.76
C ASP A 494 -4.05 -22.44 -16.97
N MET A 495 -4.15 -21.68 -15.88
CA MET A 495 -4.48 -20.25 -15.91
C MET A 495 -3.49 -19.49 -15.04
N CYS A 496 -3.01 -18.32 -15.49
CA CYS A 496 -2.17 -17.42 -14.70
C CYS A 496 -2.96 -16.17 -14.34
N TYR A 497 -3.20 -15.95 -13.05
CA TYR A 497 -4.00 -14.84 -12.55
C TYR A 497 -3.17 -13.62 -12.14
N ALA A 498 -1.91 -13.83 -11.72
CA ALA A 498 -1.08 -12.76 -11.15
C ALA A 498 0.40 -12.83 -11.53
N ILE A 499 1.04 -11.66 -11.61
CA ILE A 499 2.45 -11.47 -12.00
C ILE A 499 3.11 -10.37 -11.15
N ASP A 500 4.39 -10.54 -10.80
CA ASP A 500 5.18 -9.49 -10.14
C ASP A 500 6.67 -9.52 -10.55
N LEU A 501 7.37 -8.41 -10.34
CA LEU A 501 8.77 -8.21 -10.71
C LEU A 501 9.73 -8.40 -9.53
N LEU A 502 10.62 -9.39 -9.66
CA LEU A 502 11.69 -9.65 -8.69
C LEU A 502 12.79 -8.58 -8.78
N GLU A 503 13.52 -8.35 -7.67
CA GLU A 503 14.64 -7.39 -7.57
C GLU A 503 15.71 -7.54 -8.66
N ASP A 504 15.86 -8.72 -9.27
CA ASP A 504 16.83 -9.02 -10.32
C ASP A 504 16.29 -8.87 -11.77
N GLY A 505 15.02 -8.46 -11.93
CA GLY A 505 14.38 -8.22 -13.22
C GLY A 505 13.76 -9.44 -13.89
N LYS A 506 13.66 -10.57 -13.18
CA LYS A 506 12.79 -11.70 -13.54
C LYS A 506 11.35 -11.43 -13.11
N VAL A 507 10.41 -12.21 -13.64
CA VAL A 507 9.02 -12.22 -13.15
C VAL A 507 8.75 -13.46 -12.30
N VAL A 508 7.89 -13.31 -11.31
CA VAL A 508 7.15 -14.38 -10.66
C VAL A 508 5.72 -14.38 -11.19
N VAL A 509 5.12 -15.56 -11.38
CA VAL A 509 3.76 -15.74 -11.90
C VAL A 509 3.04 -16.82 -11.08
N GLY A 510 1.76 -16.62 -10.80
CA GLY A 510 0.91 -17.55 -10.04
C GLY A 510 -0.46 -17.74 -10.67
N GLY A 511 -1.11 -18.85 -10.31
CA GLY A 511 -2.40 -19.24 -10.85
C GLY A 511 -2.85 -20.62 -10.38
N SER A 512 -3.62 -21.32 -11.23
CA SER A 512 -4.08 -22.70 -11.01
C SER A 512 -3.88 -23.58 -12.24
N THR A 513 -3.63 -24.87 -12.00
CA THR A 513 -3.31 -25.90 -12.99
C THR A 513 -4.14 -27.14 -12.73
N SER A 514 -4.81 -27.67 -13.75
CA SER A 514 -5.41 -29.01 -13.73
C SER A 514 -4.50 -30.07 -14.37
N SER A 515 -3.36 -29.64 -14.93
CA SER A 515 -2.37 -30.47 -15.60
C SER A 515 -1.47 -31.24 -14.61
N GLN A 516 -1.50 -32.58 -14.66
CA GLN A 516 -0.55 -33.44 -13.90
C GLN A 516 0.91 -33.35 -14.40
N ASN A 517 1.11 -32.72 -15.55
CA ASN A 517 2.39 -32.55 -16.25
C ASN A 517 2.78 -31.07 -16.39
N PHE A 518 2.22 -30.19 -15.56
CA PHE A 518 2.59 -28.77 -15.53
C PHE A 518 4.11 -28.60 -15.39
N PRO A 519 4.75 -27.61 -16.05
CA PRO A 519 6.21 -27.57 -16.12
C PRO A 519 6.85 -27.24 -14.76
N THR A 520 7.32 -28.25 -14.02
CA THR A 520 8.05 -28.08 -12.74
C THR A 520 9.58 -28.14 -12.91
N THR A 521 10.30 -27.52 -11.98
CA THR A 521 11.78 -27.51 -11.97
C THR A 521 12.39 -28.62 -11.08
N GLN A 522 13.71 -28.82 -11.14
CA GLN A 522 14.39 -29.77 -10.25
C GLN A 522 14.53 -29.19 -8.83
N THR A 523 14.41 -30.04 -7.80
CA THR A 523 14.54 -29.66 -6.37
C THR A 523 13.62 -28.52 -5.94
N VAL A 524 12.32 -28.72 -6.18
CA VAL A 524 11.21 -27.82 -5.86
C VAL A 524 10.59 -28.11 -4.49
N PHE A 525 9.68 -27.26 -4.05
CA PHE A 525 8.84 -27.49 -2.87
C PHE A 525 7.88 -28.67 -3.10
N ASP A 526 7.11 -28.63 -4.19
CA ASP A 526 6.30 -29.74 -4.69
C ASP A 526 6.47 -29.92 -6.20
N ALA A 527 6.53 -31.18 -6.63
CA ALA A 527 6.78 -31.60 -8.00
C ALA A 527 5.59 -32.38 -8.60
N ASP A 528 4.61 -32.76 -7.78
CA ASP A 528 3.47 -33.60 -8.15
C ASP A 528 2.15 -32.82 -7.99
N TYR A 529 1.15 -33.18 -8.78
CA TYR A 529 -0.23 -32.67 -8.68
C TYR A 529 -0.99 -33.46 -7.61
N ASN A 530 -1.60 -32.78 -6.63
CA ASN A 530 -2.06 -33.42 -5.41
C ASN A 530 -3.53 -33.89 -5.43
N GLY A 531 -4.45 -33.19 -6.11
CA GLY A 531 -5.86 -33.58 -6.08
C GLY A 531 -6.84 -32.60 -6.72
N GLY A 532 -8.05 -32.50 -6.15
CA GLY A 532 -9.03 -31.48 -6.54
C GLY A 532 -9.47 -31.43 -8.01
N GLU A 533 -9.90 -30.24 -8.40
CA GLU A 533 -10.22 -29.85 -9.79
C GLU A 533 -9.07 -29.06 -10.43
N ALA A 534 -8.24 -28.38 -9.61
CA ALA A 534 -6.93 -27.82 -9.95
C ALA A 534 -6.07 -27.66 -8.68
N ASP A 535 -4.75 -27.80 -8.80
CA ASP A 535 -3.76 -27.39 -7.80
C ASP A 535 -3.33 -25.92 -8.10
N GLY A 536 -2.93 -25.16 -7.08
CA GLY A 536 -2.27 -23.87 -7.29
C GLY A 536 -0.84 -24.04 -7.83
N PHE A 537 -0.24 -23.00 -8.41
CA PHE A 537 1.19 -23.01 -8.74
C PHE A 537 1.87 -21.66 -8.54
N VAL A 538 3.21 -21.69 -8.44
CA VAL A 538 4.09 -20.52 -8.53
C VAL A 538 5.29 -20.83 -9.42
N SER A 539 5.54 -19.97 -10.40
CA SER A 539 6.67 -20.02 -11.34
C SER A 539 7.51 -18.74 -11.32
N ILE A 540 8.79 -18.85 -11.68
CA ILE A 540 9.71 -17.72 -11.88
C ILE A 540 10.36 -17.86 -13.25
N LEU A 541 10.27 -16.80 -14.06
CA LEU A 541 10.73 -16.80 -15.46
C LEU A 541 11.72 -15.66 -15.73
N ASP A 542 12.82 -15.97 -16.42
CA ASP A 542 13.72 -14.97 -16.99
C ASP A 542 13.24 -14.55 -18.37
N LEU A 543 12.74 -13.30 -18.46
CA LEU A 543 12.26 -12.67 -19.68
C LEU A 543 13.28 -11.66 -20.24
N SER A 544 14.57 -11.95 -20.12
CA SER A 544 15.65 -11.18 -20.77
C SER A 544 15.90 -11.58 -22.22
N GLN A 545 15.49 -12.79 -22.61
CA GLN A 545 15.57 -13.32 -23.98
C GLN A 545 14.16 -13.53 -24.57
N PHE A 546 14.04 -13.56 -25.89
CA PHE A 546 12.76 -13.77 -26.57
C PHE A 546 12.11 -15.12 -26.25
N THR A 547 12.93 -16.16 -26.10
CA THR A 547 12.53 -17.42 -25.46
C THR A 547 12.83 -17.32 -23.98
N ALA A 548 11.80 -17.33 -23.14
CA ALA A 548 11.92 -17.35 -21.69
C ALA A 548 12.70 -18.58 -21.19
N SER A 549 13.38 -18.47 -20.04
CA SER A 549 13.76 -19.65 -19.24
C SER A 549 12.94 -19.73 -17.96
N LEU A 550 12.51 -20.95 -17.64
CA LEU A 550 11.83 -21.27 -16.38
C LEU A 550 12.89 -21.61 -15.33
N GLU A 551 13.03 -20.73 -14.33
CA GLU A 551 14.10 -20.78 -13.32
C GLU A 551 13.64 -21.49 -12.05
N TYR A 552 12.35 -21.40 -11.74
CA TYR A 552 11.67 -22.14 -10.68
C TYR A 552 10.21 -22.39 -11.07
N SER A 553 9.64 -23.54 -10.71
CA SER A 553 8.20 -23.81 -10.79
C SER A 553 7.81 -24.96 -9.87
N THR A 554 6.70 -24.79 -9.13
CA THR A 554 6.17 -25.72 -8.12
C THR A 554 4.64 -25.73 -8.16
N TYR A 555 4.03 -26.88 -7.87
CA TYR A 555 2.64 -26.92 -7.41
C TYR A 555 2.55 -26.37 -5.98
N LEU A 556 1.36 -25.95 -5.58
CA LEU A 556 0.95 -25.46 -4.26
C LEU A 556 -0.51 -25.83 -4.02
N GLY A 557 -0.76 -27.00 -3.44
CA GLY A 557 -2.12 -27.48 -3.19
C GLY A 557 -2.19 -28.72 -2.29
N GLY A 558 -3.27 -29.47 -2.42
CA GLY A 558 -3.57 -30.68 -1.66
C GLY A 558 -4.69 -31.50 -2.33
N ASN A 559 -5.58 -32.11 -1.55
CA ASN A 559 -6.61 -33.01 -2.07
C ASN A 559 -7.89 -32.38 -2.68
N GLY A 560 -8.03 -31.05 -2.60
CA GLY A 560 -9.15 -30.24 -3.10
C GLY A 560 -8.71 -29.20 -4.14
N TRP A 561 -9.63 -28.31 -4.55
CA TRP A 561 -9.32 -27.26 -5.54
C TRP A 561 -8.65 -26.08 -4.86
N ASP A 562 -7.44 -25.74 -5.31
CA ASP A 562 -6.61 -24.65 -4.77
C ASP A 562 -6.16 -23.70 -5.89
N GLU A 563 -6.17 -22.39 -5.67
CA GLU A 563 -5.76 -21.38 -6.66
C GLU A 563 -4.95 -20.25 -6.04
N VAL A 564 -3.86 -19.82 -6.71
CA VAL A 564 -3.15 -18.58 -6.37
C VAL A 564 -3.74 -17.44 -7.20
N LEU A 565 -4.57 -16.59 -6.59
CA LEU A 565 -5.27 -15.50 -7.28
C LEU A 565 -4.43 -14.21 -7.35
N ASP A 566 -3.61 -13.93 -6.34
CA ASP A 566 -2.70 -12.79 -6.33
C ASP A 566 -1.39 -13.11 -5.61
N LEU A 567 -0.31 -12.48 -6.05
CA LEU A 567 1.00 -12.54 -5.43
C LEU A 567 1.76 -11.22 -5.47
N LYS A 568 2.66 -11.02 -4.50
CA LYS A 568 3.62 -9.91 -4.47
C LYS A 568 4.97 -10.40 -3.91
N SER A 569 6.05 -9.77 -4.32
CA SER A 569 7.42 -10.13 -3.96
C SER A 569 8.11 -8.99 -3.19
N GLU A 570 8.67 -9.31 -2.02
CA GLU A 570 9.27 -8.31 -1.12
C GLU A 570 10.35 -8.98 -0.24
N GLY A 571 11.49 -8.32 -0.05
CA GLY A 571 12.65 -8.87 0.66
C GLY A 571 13.16 -10.23 0.14
N GLY A 572 12.87 -10.55 -1.13
CA GLY A 572 13.11 -11.85 -1.76
C GLY A 572 12.27 -13.01 -1.21
N PHE A 573 11.16 -12.74 -0.52
CA PHE A 573 10.07 -13.68 -0.29
C PHE A 573 8.97 -13.45 -1.34
N LEU A 574 8.13 -14.47 -1.54
CA LEU A 574 6.88 -14.39 -2.27
C LEU A 574 5.73 -14.47 -1.27
N PHE A 575 4.75 -13.59 -1.42
CA PHE A 575 3.54 -13.54 -0.61
C PHE A 575 2.36 -13.83 -1.53
N LEU A 576 1.53 -14.80 -1.17
CA LEU A 576 0.47 -15.35 -2.01
C LEU A 576 -0.88 -15.30 -1.29
N ALA A 577 -1.94 -14.97 -2.02
CA ALA A 577 -3.33 -15.14 -1.58
C ALA A 577 -4.15 -15.90 -2.64
N GLY A 578 -5.27 -16.44 -2.20
CA GLY A 578 -6.15 -17.25 -3.02
C GLY A 578 -7.22 -17.94 -2.18
N PHE A 579 -7.67 -19.11 -2.65
CA PHE A 579 -8.54 -20.01 -1.89
C PHE A 579 -8.07 -21.47 -1.98
N THR A 580 -8.50 -22.26 -1.01
CA THR A 580 -8.17 -23.68 -0.88
C THR A 580 -9.41 -24.47 -0.46
N GLY A 581 -9.72 -25.54 -1.19
CA GLY A 581 -10.64 -26.60 -0.79
C GLY A 581 -9.93 -27.84 -0.24
N SER A 582 -8.60 -27.84 -0.25
CA SER A 582 -7.78 -28.92 0.27
C SER A 582 -7.88 -29.04 1.79
N SER A 583 -8.10 -30.27 2.27
CA SER A 583 -8.12 -30.56 3.71
C SER A 583 -6.74 -30.83 4.31
N ASP A 584 -5.73 -30.95 3.45
CA ASP A 584 -4.31 -31.17 3.73
C ASP A 584 -3.40 -30.10 3.10
N PHE A 585 -3.95 -28.92 2.76
CA PHE A 585 -3.20 -27.77 2.24
C PHE A 585 -1.96 -27.46 3.12
N PRO A 586 -0.80 -27.18 2.51
CA PRO A 586 0.48 -27.18 3.22
C PRO A 586 0.60 -25.98 4.17
N THR A 587 0.24 -26.18 5.43
CA THR A 587 0.26 -25.15 6.49
C THR A 587 1.56 -25.17 7.31
N SER A 588 1.98 -23.99 7.79
CA SER A 588 3.16 -23.77 8.63
C SER A 588 2.98 -22.46 9.39
N SER A 589 3.33 -22.39 10.68
CA SER A 589 3.13 -21.20 11.56
C SER A 589 1.79 -20.50 11.30
N ALA A 590 0.71 -21.26 11.40
CA ALA A 590 -0.60 -20.90 10.88
C ALA A 590 -1.54 -20.37 11.97
N TYR A 591 -2.26 -19.28 11.67
CA TYR A 591 -3.39 -18.81 12.48
C TYR A 591 -4.54 -19.82 12.51
N LEU A 592 -4.87 -20.43 11.36
CA LEU A 592 -5.75 -21.59 11.22
C LEU A 592 -4.99 -22.69 10.48
N SER A 593 -4.93 -23.89 11.08
CA SER A 593 -4.19 -25.05 10.56
C SER A 593 -5.09 -26.14 9.93
N SER A 594 -6.32 -25.79 9.57
CA SER A 594 -7.31 -26.70 8.96
C SER A 594 -8.41 -25.89 8.28
N LEU A 595 -8.84 -26.33 7.10
CA LEU A 595 -10.05 -25.85 6.41
C LEU A 595 -11.25 -25.79 7.37
N GLN A 596 -11.98 -24.68 7.39
CA GLN A 596 -13.20 -24.51 8.18
C GLN A 596 -14.47 -24.73 7.35
N GLY A 597 -14.47 -24.31 6.08
CA GLY A 597 -15.63 -24.31 5.19
C GLY A 597 -15.57 -25.34 4.07
N VAL A 598 -16.11 -24.95 2.92
CA VAL A 598 -15.98 -25.64 1.62
C VAL A 598 -14.72 -25.15 0.91
N TYR A 599 -14.51 -23.83 0.93
CA TYR A 599 -13.29 -23.16 0.50
C TYR A 599 -12.95 -22.11 1.54
N ASP A 600 -11.75 -22.14 2.10
CA ASP A 600 -11.22 -21.03 2.91
C ASP A 600 -10.31 -20.18 2.02
N ALA A 601 -10.17 -18.88 2.32
CA ALA A 601 -9.07 -18.11 1.76
C ALA A 601 -7.74 -18.63 2.34
N PHE A 602 -6.60 -18.36 1.69
CA PHE A 602 -5.30 -18.59 2.32
C PHE A 602 -4.38 -17.37 2.25
N GLY A 603 -3.41 -17.33 3.16
CA GLY A 603 -2.26 -16.43 3.10
C GLY A 603 -0.96 -17.22 3.30
N MET A 604 -0.05 -17.13 2.32
CA MET A 604 1.23 -17.85 2.35
C MET A 604 2.42 -16.91 2.15
N LYS A 605 3.48 -17.10 2.95
CA LYS A 605 4.80 -16.47 2.79
C LYS A 605 5.80 -17.56 2.41
N PHE A 606 6.18 -17.59 1.14
CA PHE A 606 6.96 -18.64 0.50
C PHE A 606 8.33 -18.13 0.04
N ARG A 607 9.33 -19.01 -0.06
CA ARG A 607 10.63 -18.70 -0.67
C ARG A 607 11.19 -19.93 -1.41
N PRO A 608 11.42 -19.86 -2.75
CA PRO A 608 11.87 -20.99 -3.56
C PRO A 608 13.07 -21.77 -3.00
N THR A 609 14.02 -21.09 -2.35
CA THR A 609 15.23 -21.72 -1.80
C THR A 609 15.06 -22.42 -0.44
N SER A 610 13.90 -22.29 0.19
CA SER A 610 13.66 -22.78 1.57
C SER A 610 12.25 -23.28 1.86
N GLY A 611 11.34 -23.23 0.88
CA GLY A 611 9.94 -23.61 1.04
C GLY A 611 9.10 -22.54 1.75
N ILE A 612 8.01 -22.99 2.37
CA ILE A 612 7.07 -22.16 3.12
C ILE A 612 7.71 -21.65 4.43
N ALA A 613 7.60 -20.34 4.68
CA ALA A 613 7.89 -19.74 5.99
C ALA A 613 6.63 -19.80 6.88
N TYR A 614 5.52 -19.27 6.38
CA TYR A 614 4.18 -19.52 6.93
C TYR A 614 3.15 -19.77 5.83
N SER A 615 2.09 -20.49 6.17
CA SER A 615 0.91 -20.74 5.34
C SER A 615 -0.27 -21.02 6.26
N THR A 616 -1.36 -20.27 6.10
CA THR A 616 -2.56 -20.36 6.95
C THR A 616 -3.83 -20.35 6.10
N TYR A 617 -4.82 -21.12 6.53
CA TYR A 617 -6.21 -20.90 6.11
C TYR A 617 -6.75 -19.60 6.73
N LEU A 618 -7.82 -19.06 6.16
CA LEU A 618 -8.51 -17.84 6.54
C LEU A 618 -9.98 -17.94 6.08
N GLY A 619 -10.81 -18.59 6.89
CA GLY A 619 -12.22 -18.82 6.57
C GLY A 619 -13.08 -19.16 7.79
N GLY A 620 -14.39 -19.21 7.56
CA GLY A 620 -15.42 -19.72 8.46
C GLY A 620 -16.13 -20.95 7.86
N ASN A 621 -17.37 -21.23 8.25
CA ASN A 621 -18.06 -22.48 7.88
C ASN A 621 -18.70 -22.50 6.45
N SER A 622 -18.22 -21.68 5.49
CA SER A 622 -18.87 -21.48 4.18
C SER A 622 -17.88 -21.40 3.00
N VAL A 623 -17.94 -20.37 2.16
CA VAL A 623 -16.99 -20.10 1.06
C VAL A 623 -16.33 -18.75 1.29
N ASP A 624 -15.01 -18.75 1.36
CA ASP A 624 -14.17 -17.58 1.58
C ASP A 624 -13.06 -17.55 0.52
N ILE A 625 -12.83 -16.40 -0.13
CA ILE A 625 -11.88 -16.27 -1.24
C ILE A 625 -11.07 -14.99 -1.07
N GLY A 626 -9.76 -15.12 -0.87
CA GLY A 626 -8.81 -14.00 -0.89
C GLY A 626 -8.43 -13.71 -2.34
N ARG A 627 -8.96 -12.61 -2.91
CA ARG A 627 -8.73 -12.26 -4.32
C ARG A 627 -7.44 -11.50 -4.55
N SER A 628 -7.02 -10.65 -3.61
CA SER A 628 -5.84 -9.80 -3.79
C SER A 628 -5.03 -9.62 -2.51
N ILE A 629 -3.72 -9.42 -2.65
CA ILE A 629 -2.73 -9.32 -1.59
C ILE A 629 -1.85 -8.07 -1.72
N ALA A 630 -1.73 -7.33 -0.63
CA ALA A 630 -0.78 -6.22 -0.51
C ALA A 630 0.22 -6.47 0.62
N VAL A 631 1.50 -6.19 0.35
CA VAL A 631 2.58 -6.33 1.33
C VAL A 631 3.07 -4.93 1.72
N SER A 632 3.00 -4.65 3.01
CA SER A 632 3.55 -3.41 3.57
C SER A 632 5.08 -3.41 3.60
N ALA A 633 5.70 -2.22 3.61
CA ALA A 633 7.16 -2.06 3.73
C ALA A 633 7.77 -2.57 5.06
N ASP A 634 6.94 -3.12 5.95
CA ASP A 634 7.34 -3.82 7.17
C ASP A 634 6.95 -5.31 7.20
N GLY A 635 6.58 -5.87 6.06
CA GLY A 635 6.34 -7.32 5.88
C GLY A 635 5.02 -7.83 6.46
N GLN A 636 4.13 -6.94 6.93
CA GLN A 636 2.75 -7.28 7.27
C GLN A 636 1.95 -7.46 5.98
N VAL A 637 1.19 -8.55 5.91
CA VAL A 637 0.36 -8.92 4.76
C VAL A 637 -1.07 -8.45 4.96
N LEU A 638 -1.66 -7.93 3.89
CA LEU A 638 -3.09 -7.60 3.81
C LEU A 638 -3.72 -8.41 2.69
N ILE A 639 -4.90 -8.97 2.94
CA ILE A 639 -5.67 -9.75 1.97
C ILE A 639 -7.08 -9.17 1.90
N ALA A 640 -7.55 -8.87 0.69
CA ALA A 640 -8.93 -8.50 0.41
C ALA A 640 -9.62 -9.60 -0.40
N GLY A 641 -10.94 -9.71 -0.26
CA GLY A 641 -11.68 -10.81 -0.86
C GLY A 641 -13.18 -10.77 -0.57
N ARG A 642 -13.85 -11.93 -0.70
CA ARG A 642 -15.25 -12.14 -0.30
C ARG A 642 -15.39 -13.23 0.75
N THR A 643 -16.47 -13.16 1.52
CA THR A 643 -16.86 -14.18 2.48
C THR A 643 -18.37 -14.42 2.44
N SER A 644 -18.76 -15.68 2.28
CA SER A 644 -20.12 -16.19 2.51
C SER A 644 -20.26 -16.78 3.93
N SER A 645 -19.25 -16.63 4.79
CA SER A 645 -19.15 -17.21 6.13
C SER A 645 -19.60 -16.21 7.19
N ALA A 646 -20.78 -16.43 7.79
CA ALA A 646 -21.31 -15.59 8.87
C ALA A 646 -20.46 -15.61 10.17
N ASP A 647 -19.45 -16.47 10.23
CA ASP A 647 -18.47 -16.63 11.30
C ASP A 647 -17.01 -16.49 10.84
N PHE A 648 -16.78 -15.81 9.71
CA PHE A 648 -15.44 -15.44 9.23
C PHE A 648 -14.60 -14.77 10.36
N PRO A 649 -13.31 -15.11 10.51
CA PRO A 649 -12.48 -14.62 11.62
C PRO A 649 -12.31 -13.10 11.60
N THR A 650 -12.88 -12.39 12.58
CA THR A 650 -12.78 -10.93 12.72
C THR A 650 -12.18 -10.51 14.07
N THR A 651 -11.54 -9.34 14.11
CA THR A 651 -10.82 -8.86 15.30
C THR A 651 -11.71 -8.04 16.25
N ALA A 652 -11.22 -7.84 17.48
CA ALA A 652 -11.96 -7.16 18.55
C ALA A 652 -12.17 -5.64 18.32
N ASP A 653 -11.59 -5.11 17.25
CA ASP A 653 -11.58 -3.73 16.78
C ASP A 653 -12.04 -3.57 15.32
N ALA A 654 -12.55 -4.65 14.71
CA ALA A 654 -13.13 -4.64 13.37
C ALA A 654 -14.30 -3.64 13.24
N LEU A 655 -14.46 -3.06 12.04
CA LEU A 655 -15.59 -2.22 11.67
C LEU A 655 -16.91 -3.02 11.75
N TYR A 656 -16.92 -4.22 11.18
CA TYR A 656 -18.01 -5.20 11.26
C TYR A 656 -17.48 -6.57 11.69
N ARG A 657 -18.23 -7.27 12.55
CA ARG A 657 -17.88 -8.60 13.12
C ARG A 657 -18.87 -9.71 12.80
N THR A 658 -19.87 -9.39 11.98
CA THR A 658 -20.81 -10.32 11.36
C THR A 658 -21.00 -9.84 9.94
N THR A 659 -21.47 -10.70 9.05
CA THR A 659 -22.03 -10.26 7.77
C THR A 659 -23.11 -9.19 8.01
N GLN A 660 -23.26 -8.28 7.05
CA GLN A 660 -24.35 -7.30 7.01
C GLN A 660 -25.49 -7.78 6.09
N GLY A 661 -25.20 -8.65 5.11
CA GLY A 661 -26.14 -9.09 4.09
C GLY A 661 -25.91 -10.54 3.62
N GLY A 662 -25.58 -10.69 2.34
CA GLY A 662 -25.32 -11.95 1.62
C GLY A 662 -23.85 -12.37 1.71
N ASP A 663 -23.15 -12.40 0.57
CA ASP A 663 -21.68 -12.36 0.57
C ASP A 663 -21.25 -10.95 0.99
N ASP A 664 -20.30 -10.84 1.90
CA ASP A 664 -19.66 -9.57 2.27
C ASP A 664 -18.23 -9.52 1.70
N ALA A 665 -17.69 -8.33 1.44
CA ALA A 665 -16.25 -8.19 1.25
C ALA A 665 -15.53 -8.43 2.59
N PHE A 666 -14.30 -8.93 2.58
CA PHE A 666 -13.45 -8.91 3.77
C PHE A 666 -12.14 -8.15 3.51
N VAL A 667 -11.57 -7.59 4.58
CA VAL A 667 -10.20 -7.09 4.59
C VAL A 667 -9.49 -7.57 5.85
N SER A 668 -8.54 -8.49 5.64
CA SER A 668 -7.73 -9.13 6.68
C SER A 668 -6.30 -8.64 6.67
N LYS A 669 -5.65 -8.66 7.84
CA LYS A 669 -4.26 -8.27 8.02
C LYS A 669 -3.55 -9.25 8.94
N LEU A 670 -2.56 -9.96 8.41
CA LEU A 670 -1.79 -11.00 9.10
C LEU A 670 -0.53 -10.42 9.75
N SER A 671 -0.08 -11.07 10.82
CA SER A 671 1.23 -10.85 11.42
C SER A 671 2.37 -11.32 10.50
N GLU A 672 3.58 -10.80 10.71
CA GLU A 672 4.76 -11.07 9.87
C GLU A 672 5.19 -12.56 9.86
N ASP A 673 4.73 -13.32 10.86
CA ASP A 673 4.93 -14.74 11.11
C ASP A 673 3.73 -15.63 10.74
N GLY A 674 2.57 -15.05 10.39
CA GLY A 674 1.36 -15.78 9.97
C GLY A 674 0.49 -16.33 11.11
N GLU A 675 0.94 -16.26 12.37
CA GLU A 675 0.27 -16.91 13.51
C GLU A 675 -0.92 -16.11 14.08
N ALA A 676 -1.14 -14.86 13.66
CA ALA A 676 -2.25 -14.03 14.15
C ALA A 676 -2.84 -13.06 13.11
N LEU A 677 -4.16 -12.86 13.17
CA LEU A 677 -4.81 -11.69 12.58
C LEU A 677 -4.57 -10.46 13.47
N LEU A 678 -3.91 -9.45 12.91
CA LEU A 678 -3.70 -8.14 13.53
C LEU A 678 -4.95 -7.24 13.41
N TYR A 679 -5.67 -7.39 12.30
CA TYR A 679 -6.98 -6.80 12.05
C TYR A 679 -7.74 -7.70 11.06
N SER A 680 -9.06 -7.82 11.19
CA SER A 680 -9.92 -8.43 10.17
C SER A 680 -11.36 -7.96 10.34
N THR A 681 -12.01 -7.59 9.23
CA THR A 681 -13.38 -7.08 9.19
C THR A 681 -14.13 -7.61 7.96
N TYR A 682 -15.44 -7.73 8.08
CA TYR A 682 -16.35 -7.64 6.93
C TYR A 682 -16.44 -6.18 6.46
N PHE A 683 -16.83 -5.97 5.21
CA PHE A 683 -17.27 -4.68 4.65
C PHE A 683 -18.35 -4.94 3.60
N GLY A 684 -19.47 -4.23 3.73
CA GLY A 684 -20.65 -4.44 2.92
C GLY A 684 -21.88 -3.81 3.57
N GLY A 685 -23.05 -4.18 3.08
CA GLY A 685 -24.37 -3.78 3.56
C GLY A 685 -25.37 -4.93 3.42
N SER A 686 -26.62 -4.62 3.11
CA SER A 686 -27.72 -5.58 3.09
C SER A 686 -27.79 -6.50 1.85
N GLY A 687 -27.02 -6.21 0.81
CA GLY A 687 -26.97 -6.91 -0.48
C GLY A 687 -25.84 -7.95 -0.55
N SER A 688 -25.11 -7.94 -1.68
CA SER A 688 -23.91 -8.77 -1.90
C SER A 688 -22.76 -7.83 -2.23
N ASP A 689 -21.63 -7.99 -1.55
CA ASP A 689 -20.49 -7.09 -1.58
C ASP A 689 -19.20 -7.88 -1.79
N GLN A 690 -18.27 -7.34 -2.58
CA GLN A 690 -17.13 -8.11 -3.09
C GLN A 690 -15.83 -7.30 -3.01
N GLY A 691 -14.80 -7.81 -2.34
CA GLY A 691 -13.44 -7.30 -2.50
C GLY A 691 -12.76 -7.94 -3.71
N TYR A 692 -12.25 -7.13 -4.64
CA TYR A 692 -11.47 -7.58 -5.80
C TYR A 692 -9.98 -7.29 -5.64
N ALA A 693 -9.57 -6.02 -5.56
CA ALA A 693 -8.17 -5.63 -5.42
C ALA A 693 -7.87 -4.86 -4.14
N ILE A 694 -6.62 -4.92 -3.69
CA ILE A 694 -6.07 -4.15 -2.57
C ILE A 694 -4.70 -3.58 -2.89
N ALA A 695 -4.53 -2.26 -2.77
CA ALA A 695 -3.26 -1.58 -3.03
C ALA A 695 -2.86 -0.59 -1.95
N LEU A 696 -1.55 -0.36 -1.82
CA LEU A 696 -0.94 0.62 -0.91
C LEU A 696 -0.36 1.79 -1.71
N GLY A 697 -0.34 2.98 -1.11
CA GLY A 697 0.36 4.13 -1.67
C GLY A 697 1.60 4.51 -0.85
N ASN A 698 2.02 5.77 -0.97
CA ASN A 698 2.89 6.42 0.03
C ASN A 698 2.21 6.57 1.42
N ASP A 699 0.93 6.22 1.50
CA ASP A 699 0.11 6.07 2.70
C ASP A 699 0.01 4.56 2.99
N PRO A 700 0.43 4.05 4.17
CA PRO A 700 0.36 2.62 4.49
C PRO A 700 -1.07 2.08 4.67
N ARG A 701 -2.12 2.90 4.56
CA ARG A 701 -3.50 2.40 4.52
C ARG A 701 -3.84 1.82 3.16
N PRO A 702 -4.50 0.65 3.08
CA PRO A 702 -4.95 0.09 1.83
C PRO A 702 -6.15 0.82 1.26
N TYR A 703 -6.13 0.91 -0.05
CA TYR A 703 -7.29 1.16 -0.89
C TYR A 703 -7.81 -0.19 -1.37
N ILE A 704 -9.11 -0.43 -1.24
CA ILE A 704 -9.79 -1.66 -1.67
C ILE A 704 -10.90 -1.27 -2.64
N VAL A 705 -11.08 -2.03 -3.71
CA VAL A 705 -12.16 -1.85 -4.68
C VAL A 705 -12.87 -3.15 -5.01
N GLY A 706 -14.07 -3.03 -5.56
CA GLY A 706 -14.90 -4.13 -6.02
C GLY A 706 -16.30 -3.67 -6.40
N ASP A 707 -17.29 -4.58 -6.39
CA ASP A 707 -18.71 -4.27 -6.59
C ASP A 707 -19.56 -4.46 -5.34
N THR A 708 -20.70 -3.77 -5.32
CA THR A 708 -21.69 -3.75 -4.24
C THR A 708 -23.11 -3.78 -4.79
N GLN A 709 -23.97 -4.57 -4.16
CA GLN A 709 -25.43 -4.59 -4.40
C GLN A 709 -26.21 -4.02 -3.20
N SER A 710 -25.55 -3.23 -2.35
CA SER A 710 -26.06 -2.72 -1.07
C SER A 710 -26.31 -1.21 -1.16
N ASP A 711 -27.57 -0.76 -0.98
CA ASP A 711 -27.89 0.68 -0.96
C ASP A 711 -27.49 1.36 0.36
N ASP A 712 -27.14 0.56 1.37
CA ASP A 712 -26.85 0.95 2.75
C ASP A 712 -25.38 0.83 3.17
N LEU A 713 -24.42 0.85 2.22
CA LEU A 713 -22.99 0.92 2.57
C LEU A 713 -22.69 2.10 3.50
N LEU A 714 -21.79 1.88 4.46
CA LEU A 714 -21.26 2.95 5.28
C LEU A 714 -20.31 3.82 4.44
N LEU A 715 -20.83 4.91 3.89
CA LEU A 715 -20.04 5.89 3.12
C LEU A 715 -19.28 6.87 4.01
N SER A 716 -18.17 7.43 3.52
CA SER A 716 -17.48 8.52 4.23
C SER A 716 -18.14 9.88 3.98
N ALA A 717 -17.94 10.83 4.90
CA ALA A 717 -18.41 12.20 4.75
C ALA A 717 -17.74 13.00 3.61
N THR A 718 -16.85 12.36 2.85
CA THR A 718 -16.19 12.90 1.66
C THR A 718 -16.32 11.96 0.45
N ALA A 719 -17.36 11.11 0.43
CA ALA A 719 -17.70 10.30 -0.74
C ALA A 719 -17.82 11.19 -1.99
N VAL A 720 -17.37 10.69 -3.15
CA VAL A 720 -17.59 11.35 -4.44
C VAL A 720 -19.05 11.19 -4.83
N ASP A 721 -19.53 9.95 -4.78
CA ASP A 721 -20.92 9.61 -5.01
C ASP A 721 -21.56 9.06 -3.72
N PRO A 722 -22.59 9.77 -3.18
CA PRO A 722 -23.36 9.33 -2.04
C PRO A 722 -24.63 8.56 -2.44
N THR A 723 -24.83 8.26 -3.72
CA THR A 723 -26.01 7.58 -4.27
C THR A 723 -25.67 6.22 -4.85
N PHE A 724 -26.57 5.26 -4.62
CA PHE A 724 -26.60 3.93 -5.22
C PHE A 724 -27.76 3.88 -6.22
N GLN A 725 -27.57 3.28 -7.39
CA GLN A 725 -28.64 3.04 -8.37
C GLN A 725 -28.93 1.54 -8.54
N GLU A 726 -28.00 0.80 -9.14
CA GLU A 726 -28.03 -0.67 -9.26
C GLU A 726 -26.71 -1.24 -8.70
N ARG A 727 -26.06 -2.23 -9.34
CA ARG A 727 -24.75 -2.72 -8.86
C ARG A 727 -23.68 -1.63 -9.06
N GLU A 728 -23.28 -0.96 -8.00
CA GLU A 728 -22.21 0.05 -8.06
C GLU A 728 -20.82 -0.62 -7.94
N ALA A 729 -19.79 0.00 -8.50
CA ALA A 729 -18.44 -0.21 -7.99
C ALA A 729 -18.21 0.64 -6.74
N TYR A 730 -17.30 0.26 -5.84
CA TYR A 730 -16.94 1.06 -4.68
C TYR A 730 -15.43 1.26 -4.53
N LEU A 731 -15.05 2.33 -3.82
CA LEU A 731 -13.70 2.55 -3.33
C LEU A 731 -13.70 2.75 -1.82
N LEU A 732 -12.94 1.90 -1.14
CA LEU A 732 -12.79 1.83 0.31
C LEU A 732 -11.34 2.20 0.70
N MET A 733 -11.15 2.94 1.80
CA MET A 733 -9.86 3.05 2.49
C MET A 733 -10.05 2.89 4.00
N LEU A 734 -9.43 1.85 4.56
CA LEU A 734 -9.50 1.50 5.98
C LEU A 734 -8.24 1.92 6.74
N ALA A 735 -8.42 2.36 7.98
CA ALA A 735 -7.33 2.74 8.87
C ALA A 735 -6.48 1.57 9.41
N MET A 736 -7.12 0.43 9.72
CA MET A 736 -6.50 -0.86 10.10
C MET A 736 -5.32 -0.79 11.11
N GLY A 737 -5.34 0.21 12.00
CA GLY A 737 -4.34 0.38 13.07
C GLY A 737 -2.89 0.52 12.60
N PHE A 738 -2.64 1.08 11.41
CA PHE A 738 -1.28 1.14 10.85
C PHE A 738 -0.29 1.97 11.69
N PHE A 739 0.70 1.27 12.26
CA PHE A 739 1.80 1.82 13.05
C PHE A 739 3.15 1.30 12.52
N PRO A 740 4.26 2.03 12.75
CA PRO A 740 5.35 2.08 11.78
C PRO A 740 6.31 0.89 11.79
N THR A 741 6.92 0.70 10.61
CA THR A 741 8.04 -0.18 10.27
C THR A 741 9.09 -0.33 11.38
N PRO A 742 9.59 -1.56 11.64
CA PRO A 742 10.33 -1.88 12.85
C PRO A 742 11.64 -1.11 13.01
N THR A 743 12.05 -0.95 14.27
CA THR A 743 13.45 -0.62 14.60
C THR A 743 14.32 -1.79 14.13
N PRO A 744 15.40 -1.57 13.35
CA PRO A 744 16.19 -2.66 12.79
C PRO A 744 16.80 -3.51 13.91
N THR A 745 16.43 -4.78 13.94
CA THR A 745 17.03 -5.80 14.81
C THR A 745 18.54 -5.77 14.65
N ALA A 746 19.27 -5.60 15.76
CA ALA A 746 20.72 -5.51 15.73
C ALA A 746 21.32 -6.82 15.20
N THR A 747 21.89 -6.78 14.01
CA THR A 747 22.67 -7.89 13.45
C THR A 747 23.72 -8.33 14.50
N PRO A 748 23.80 -9.63 14.86
CA PRO A 748 24.80 -10.08 15.82
C PRO A 748 26.18 -9.74 15.26
N THR A 749 26.95 -8.94 16.01
CA THR A 749 28.25 -8.48 15.55
C THR A 749 29.17 -9.69 15.38
N LEU A 750 29.59 -9.95 14.14
CA LEU A 750 30.59 -10.97 13.85
C LEU A 750 31.89 -10.59 14.58
N THR A 751 32.17 -11.29 15.68
CA THR A 751 33.46 -11.21 16.38
C THR A 751 34.56 -11.59 15.40
N GLU A 752 35.62 -10.77 15.32
CA GLU A 752 36.66 -10.92 14.30
C GLU A 752 37.27 -12.33 14.26
N THR A 753 37.20 -12.99 13.10
CA THR A 753 38.05 -14.14 12.80
C THR A 753 39.51 -13.65 12.83
N PRO A 754 40.39 -14.23 13.68
CA PRO A 754 41.70 -13.65 13.94
C PRO A 754 42.59 -13.63 12.69
N THR A 755 43.13 -12.46 12.36
CA THR A 755 44.02 -12.27 11.21
C THR A 755 45.32 -13.04 11.39
N ILE A 756 45.60 -13.98 10.48
CA ILE A 756 46.79 -14.83 10.52
C ILE A 756 48.01 -14.01 10.07
N THR A 757 48.85 -13.59 11.02
CA THR A 757 50.10 -12.87 10.72
C THR A 757 51.21 -13.85 10.32
N PRO A 758 51.76 -13.78 9.08
CA PRO A 758 52.83 -14.67 8.65
C PRO A 758 54.13 -14.39 9.42
N THR A 759 54.55 -15.36 10.24
CA THR A 759 55.72 -15.27 11.14
C THR A 759 56.70 -16.41 10.77
N PRO A 760 58.03 -16.19 10.77
CA PRO A 760 58.90 -16.81 9.76
C PRO A 760 59.37 -18.24 10.03
N THR A 761 59.89 -18.85 8.95
CA THR A 761 60.51 -20.17 8.86
C THR A 761 61.43 -20.53 10.04
N ALA A 762 61.12 -21.63 10.73
CA ALA A 762 62.01 -22.26 11.71
C ALA A 762 62.84 -23.41 11.10
N THR A 763 64.03 -23.64 11.65
CA THR A 763 65.09 -24.50 11.07
C THR A 763 64.90 -26.00 11.35
N LYS A 764 65.40 -26.86 10.45
CA LYS A 764 65.49 -28.32 10.65
C LYS A 764 66.58 -28.72 11.65
N THR A 765 66.25 -29.58 12.60
CA THR A 765 67.17 -30.47 13.36
C THR A 765 66.40 -31.75 13.79
N PRO A 766 67.05 -32.86 14.22
CA PRO A 766 66.76 -34.14 13.59
C PRO A 766 66.10 -35.24 14.46
N LEU A 767 65.79 -36.35 13.77
CA LEU A 767 65.12 -37.57 14.22
C LEU A 767 65.88 -38.37 15.31
N PRO A 768 65.17 -39.02 16.26
CA PRO A 768 65.64 -40.23 16.95
C PRO A 768 65.11 -41.51 16.26
N THR A 769 66.03 -42.40 15.86
CA THR A 769 65.74 -43.63 15.09
C THR A 769 65.39 -44.84 15.97
N ARG A 770 64.44 -45.70 15.54
CA ARG A 770 64.37 -47.11 16.02
C ARG A 770 63.87 -48.14 14.99
N THR A 771 64.76 -48.47 14.06
CA THR A 771 65.10 -49.83 13.55
C THR A 771 64.05 -50.98 13.51
N MET A 772 63.62 -51.34 12.29
CA MET A 772 63.53 -52.68 11.61
C MET A 772 63.04 -53.96 12.39
N THR A 773 62.51 -55.05 11.80
CA THR A 773 62.71 -55.71 10.47
C THR A 773 61.43 -56.58 10.11
N PRO A 774 61.35 -57.49 9.09
CA PRO A 774 60.09 -57.76 8.34
C PRO A 774 59.56 -59.22 8.39
N THR A 775 58.48 -59.55 7.62
CA THR A 775 58.39 -60.72 6.70
C THR A 775 57.11 -60.72 5.81
N ARG A 776 57.16 -61.51 4.72
CA ARG A 776 56.34 -61.57 3.48
C ARG A 776 54.90 -62.17 3.53
N THR A 777 54.01 -61.56 2.73
CA THR A 777 53.18 -62.15 1.63
C THR A 777 52.20 -63.32 1.85
N VAL A 778 50.95 -63.16 1.38
CA VAL A 778 50.23 -64.04 0.40
C VAL A 778 49.03 -63.27 -0.22
N THR A 779 48.70 -63.55 -1.48
CA THR A 779 47.59 -62.95 -2.27
C THR A 779 46.36 -63.88 -2.30
N PRO A 780 45.16 -63.41 -2.70
CA PRO A 780 44.68 -63.78 -4.04
C PRO A 780 43.93 -62.66 -4.80
N THR A 781 43.70 -62.91 -6.09
CA THR A 781 43.23 -61.94 -7.10
C THR A 781 41.73 -62.07 -7.41
N ARG A 782 41.05 -60.97 -7.75
CA ARG A 782 40.07 -60.96 -8.86
C ARG A 782 39.88 -59.57 -9.47
N THR A 783 39.78 -59.54 -10.79
CA THR A 783 39.51 -58.35 -11.62
C THR A 783 38.07 -58.41 -12.14
N LEU A 784 37.46 -57.26 -12.42
CA LEU A 784 36.28 -57.15 -13.28
C LEU A 784 36.48 -56.00 -14.28
N THR A 785 35.90 -56.16 -15.47
CA THR A 785 36.06 -55.27 -16.63
C THR A 785 34.69 -54.69 -17.00
N PRO A 786 34.58 -53.40 -17.34
CA PRO A 786 33.34 -52.83 -17.88
C PRO A 786 33.17 -53.19 -19.36
N THR A 787 31.93 -53.45 -19.78
CA THR A 787 31.58 -53.76 -21.19
C THR A 787 30.52 -52.79 -21.71
N ARG A 788 30.75 -52.28 -22.93
CA ARG A 788 29.84 -51.38 -23.68
C ARG A 788 28.95 -52.20 -24.62
N THR A 789 27.71 -51.76 -24.81
CA THR A 789 26.79 -52.22 -25.86
C THR A 789 26.06 -51.02 -26.46
N GLU A 790 25.74 -51.07 -27.75
CA GLU A 790 25.22 -49.94 -28.53
C GLU A 790 23.84 -50.25 -29.15
N ARG A 791 23.17 -49.19 -29.63
CA ARG A 791 21.86 -49.28 -30.30
C ARG A 791 21.93 -50.13 -31.57
N PRO A 792 20.88 -50.91 -31.89
CA PRO A 792 20.49 -51.21 -33.27
C PRO A 792 19.52 -50.12 -33.81
N THR A 793 19.62 -49.82 -35.11
CA THR A 793 18.69 -48.93 -35.83
C THR A 793 17.44 -49.70 -36.28
N MET A 794 16.28 -49.04 -36.32
CA MET A 794 15.02 -49.63 -36.79
C MET A 794 14.70 -49.20 -38.23
N THR A 795 14.20 -50.13 -39.06
CA THR A 795 13.85 -49.89 -40.48
C THR A 795 12.49 -50.54 -40.79
N LEU A 796 11.63 -49.85 -41.53
CA LEU A 796 10.27 -50.27 -41.89
C LEU A 796 10.21 -51.06 -43.22
N VAL A 797 9.51 -52.20 -43.23
CA VAL A 797 8.82 -52.81 -44.40
C VAL A 797 7.58 -53.57 -43.84
N PRO A 798 6.39 -53.52 -44.47
CA PRO A 798 5.14 -54.00 -43.86
C PRO A 798 4.68 -55.41 -44.28
N THR A 799 3.77 -55.99 -43.50
CA THR A 799 2.93 -57.15 -43.88
C THR A 799 1.47 -56.92 -43.46
N SER A 800 0.55 -57.63 -44.11
CA SER A 800 -0.90 -57.49 -43.92
C SER A 800 -1.60 -58.86 -43.85
N THR A 801 -2.92 -58.84 -43.54
CA THR A 801 -4.00 -59.81 -43.87
C THR A 801 -4.81 -60.42 -42.69
N SER A 802 -6.14 -60.47 -42.92
CA SER A 802 -7.20 -61.35 -42.33
C SER A 802 -7.36 -61.46 -40.81
N LYS A 803 -8.45 -60.97 -40.19
CA LYS A 803 -9.84 -61.54 -40.16
C LYS A 803 -9.95 -63.00 -39.65
N PRO A 804 -11.06 -63.37 -38.98
CA PRO A 804 -11.94 -62.59 -38.07
C PRO A 804 -12.40 -63.41 -36.84
N LEU A 805 -13.22 -62.83 -35.94
CA LEU A 805 -14.37 -63.51 -35.30
C LEU A 805 -15.28 -62.53 -34.55
N THR A 806 -16.59 -62.83 -34.46
CA THR A 806 -17.65 -62.05 -33.78
C THR A 806 -18.08 -62.73 -32.48
N PRO A 807 -18.51 -61.97 -31.46
CA PRO A 807 -19.95 -61.75 -31.24
C PRO A 807 -20.29 -60.24 -31.16
N ALA A 808 -21.48 -59.71 -31.50
CA ALA A 808 -22.88 -60.17 -31.55
C ALA A 808 -23.72 -59.78 -30.31
N PHE A 809 -24.67 -58.84 -30.52
CA PHE A 809 -25.68 -58.31 -29.60
C PHE A 809 -25.16 -57.43 -28.43
N GLN A 810 -25.81 -56.31 -28.04
CA GLN A 810 -27.04 -55.69 -28.55
C GLN A 810 -26.99 -54.15 -28.43
N LEU A 811 -27.43 -53.43 -29.46
CA LEU A 811 -27.61 -51.97 -29.45
C LEU A 811 -29.09 -51.62 -29.21
N PHE A 812 -29.34 -50.56 -28.44
CA PHE A 812 -30.62 -49.86 -28.36
C PHE A 812 -30.41 -48.40 -28.74
N PHE A 813 -31.05 -47.95 -29.83
CA PHE A 813 -31.11 -46.56 -30.29
C PHE A 813 -32.38 -46.37 -31.15
N PRO A 814 -32.78 -45.14 -31.53
CA PRO A 814 -34.17 -44.70 -31.33
C PRO A 814 -35.01 -44.71 -32.62
N SER A 815 -36.32 -44.48 -32.49
CA SER A 815 -37.15 -43.75 -33.48
C SER A 815 -38.60 -43.60 -33.01
N ILE A 816 -39.11 -42.36 -32.93
CA ILE A 816 -40.48 -41.98 -33.29
C ILE A 816 -40.40 -40.69 -34.12
N LEU A 817 -41.27 -40.56 -35.11
CA LEU A 817 -41.35 -39.46 -36.09
C LEU A 817 -42.81 -39.01 -36.24
N TRP A 818 -43.02 -37.84 -36.86
CA TRP A 818 -44.32 -37.27 -37.27
C TRP A 818 -45.26 -36.78 -36.13
N SER A 819 -46.13 -35.78 -36.31
CA SER A 819 -46.28 -34.76 -37.38
C SER A 819 -47.33 -33.70 -36.98
N GLY A 820 -47.23 -32.46 -37.46
CA GLY A 820 -48.30 -31.45 -37.36
C GLY A 820 -47.88 -30.09 -37.97
N SER A 821 -48.82 -29.33 -38.56
CA SER A 821 -48.50 -28.12 -39.34
C SER A 821 -49.58 -27.02 -39.32
N SER A 822 -49.10 -25.77 -39.36
CA SER A 822 -49.68 -24.59 -40.04
C SER A 822 -51.12 -24.09 -39.77
N SER A 823 -51.22 -22.93 -39.09
CA SER A 823 -51.99 -21.73 -39.52
C SER A 823 -51.72 -20.59 -38.51
N THR A 824 -51.22 -19.38 -38.84
CA THR A 824 -51.66 -18.31 -39.76
C THR A 824 -52.99 -17.65 -39.39
N GLU A 825 -52.93 -16.45 -38.83
CA GLU A 825 -53.14 -15.22 -39.63
C GLU A 825 -52.14 -14.13 -39.16
#